data_AF-A0A238C2R1-F1
#
_entry.id   AF-A0A238C2R1-F1
#
_cell.length_a   1.000
_cell.length_b   1.000
_cell.length_c   1.000
_cell.angle_alpha   90.00
_cell.angle_beta   90.00
_cell.angle_gamma   90.00
#
_symmetry.space_group_name_H-M   'P 1'
#
loop_
_entity.id
_entity.type
_entity.pdbx_description
1 polymer ?
#
loop_
_entity_poly.entity_id
_entity_poly.type
_entity_poly.pdbx_seq_one_letter_code
_entity_poly.pdbx_strand_id
1 'polypeptide(L)'
;MKIRKQGNSGKQTLKVIRKPENVWKREQILLLSFLCRMILVCYGRIHDYIFEVHFTDIDYKVYSDAAEYVYHGRSPYERATYRYTPLLAWLLTPMLKWPDFGKYSRKILFCIVDVAVGFLYFKLSACSKVSKLKKFFFFFLIVERFKNEDESRIRKNVVIFWLANPLTAIISSRGNADVLVCGAVLWTLYLLTRKQWCLAALIYGLLAIHLKLYPIIYLPSIFLFLSNISLHCGWIDYGKRLISNVKGYIFILIFSSSLLALMTIYYMLYGMPYINEAFLYHLHRTDTRHNFSPYFYLLYLATNDTQLSRLISFCCFIPQALLIIWLAFRFHDDLPFCWLLTTAVFVSFNKVCTSQYFIWYICLLPVAQQNIEVSFKCISRLISYNMNWEFDKVCWNCAEHYFTAMLYLIGLGLGNVDDITVKGMAIVQKCSRVYLETYTSIMSFGLHKEKLEEFFGKEIEDADRTTVELDYNSILNEACDSNVCLLVVGDPLGATTHADLVLTARKANINVEIVHNASIISAVGCCGLQLYRFGEIVSIVFWEENWHPDSYYFKIAENKKRGLHTLCLLDIKTKEQSVENMMKGRKEFLPPKYMTCSEAAKQLLEIANRIAKDRMEPALQYLQLRDCWMNIVFCSLKALCDVDMGPPLHSLIIPGDLHPMELDFLKSFPAS
;
A
#
# COMPACT_ATOMS: atom_id res chain seq x y z
N MET A 1 52.91 79.04 -39.62
CA MET A 1 51.66 79.81 -39.63
C MET A 1 50.59 79.00 -38.88
N LYS A 2 50.07 79.59 -37.79
CA LYS A 2 48.95 79.28 -36.89
C LYS A 2 48.18 77.91 -36.90
N ILE A 3 48.24 77.26 -35.73
CA ILE A 3 47.13 76.90 -34.78
C ILE A 3 46.21 75.67 -35.03
N ARG A 4 46.37 74.71 -34.08
CA ARG A 4 45.46 73.81 -33.32
C ARG A 4 44.73 72.59 -33.92
N LYS A 5 45.01 71.50 -33.19
CA LYS A 5 44.43 70.16 -33.05
C LYS A 5 42.95 70.09 -32.65
N GLN A 6 42.33 69.01 -33.19
CA GLN A 6 41.49 67.97 -32.57
C GLN A 6 40.06 68.26 -32.10
N GLY A 7 39.14 67.47 -32.68
CA GLY A 7 38.23 66.64 -31.89
C GLY A 7 36.76 66.73 -32.28
N ASN A 8 36.25 65.82 -33.11
CA ASN A 8 34.84 65.40 -33.03
C ASN A 8 34.63 64.05 -33.73
N SER A 9 34.52 62.98 -32.93
CA SER A 9 34.05 61.67 -33.37
C SER A 9 32.52 61.64 -33.38
N GLY A 10 31.96 61.00 -34.42
CA GLY A 10 30.55 61.02 -34.76
C GLY A 10 29.63 60.47 -33.66
N LYS A 11 28.60 61.25 -33.32
CA LYS A 11 27.40 60.80 -32.61
C LYS A 11 26.48 60.08 -33.60
N GLN A 12 26.49 58.75 -33.62
CA GLN A 12 25.35 57.98 -34.09
C GLN A 12 24.39 57.75 -32.91
N THR A 13 23.20 58.34 -33.04
CA THR A 13 22.04 58.15 -32.17
C THR A 13 21.55 56.70 -32.24
N LEU A 14 21.93 55.89 -31.24
CA LEU A 14 21.28 54.61 -30.96
C LEU A 14 19.91 54.88 -30.33
N LYS A 15 18.84 54.76 -31.14
CA LYS A 15 17.47 54.60 -30.65
C LYS A 15 17.44 53.37 -29.73
N VAL A 16 17.27 53.60 -28.43
CA VAL A 16 16.99 52.55 -27.44
C VAL A 16 15.62 51.96 -27.78
N ILE A 17 15.61 50.79 -28.43
CA ILE A 17 14.41 49.98 -28.60
C ILE A 17 14.00 49.51 -27.20
N ARG A 18 13.03 50.18 -26.58
CA ARG A 18 12.32 49.63 -25.41
C ARG A 18 11.54 48.41 -25.89
N LYS A 19 12.03 47.19 -25.62
CA LYS A 19 11.18 46.00 -25.67
C LYS A 19 10.02 46.21 -24.69
N PRO A 20 8.75 45.99 -25.10
CA PRO A 20 7.66 45.95 -24.15
C PRO A 20 7.83 44.67 -23.34
N GLU A 21 8.32 44.77 -22.11
CA GLU A 21 8.20 43.66 -21.17
C GLU A 21 6.70 43.51 -20.86
N ASN A 22 6.02 42.57 -21.52
CA ASN A 22 4.70 42.09 -21.11
C ASN A 22 4.84 41.35 -19.77
N VAL A 23 5.13 42.10 -18.69
CA VAL A 23 5.19 41.54 -17.35
C VAL A 23 3.76 41.41 -16.84
N TRP A 24 3.31 40.17 -16.68
CA TRP A 24 2.00 39.88 -16.12
C TRP A 24 1.85 40.56 -14.75
N LYS A 25 0.72 41.22 -14.53
CA LYS A 25 0.41 41.86 -13.23
C LYS A 25 0.23 40.78 -12.16
N ARG A 26 0.52 41.11 -10.90
CA ARG A 26 0.42 40.17 -9.75
C ARG A 26 -0.97 39.54 -9.66
N GLU A 27 -2.02 40.34 -9.87
CA GLU A 27 -3.42 39.90 -9.89
C GLU A 27 -3.69 38.88 -11.01
N GLN A 28 -3.13 39.10 -12.20
CA GLN A 28 -3.28 38.17 -13.33
C GLN A 28 -2.59 36.83 -13.04
N ILE A 29 -1.43 36.85 -12.40
CA ILE A 29 -0.70 35.63 -12.00
C ILE A 29 -1.50 34.84 -10.97
N LEU A 30 -2.02 35.51 -9.93
CA LEU A 30 -2.84 34.86 -8.89
C LEU A 30 -4.14 34.30 -9.48
N LEU A 31 -4.81 35.06 -10.34
CA LEU A 31 -6.03 34.62 -11.02
C LEU A 31 -5.78 33.41 -11.91
N LEU A 32 -4.74 33.45 -12.76
CA LEU A 32 -4.38 32.30 -13.59
C LEU A 32 -4.05 31.07 -12.74
N SER A 33 -3.27 31.26 -11.67
CA SER A 33 -2.90 30.20 -10.74
C SER A 33 -4.11 29.55 -10.07
N PHE A 34 -5.13 30.36 -9.71
CA PHE A 34 -6.41 29.89 -9.19
C PHE A 34 -7.20 29.12 -10.26
N LEU A 35 -7.33 29.65 -11.47
CA LEU A 35 -8.04 29.00 -12.57
C LEU A 35 -7.42 27.63 -12.92
N CYS A 36 -6.09 27.54 -12.98
CA CYS A 36 -5.40 26.27 -13.20
C CYS A 36 -5.74 25.23 -12.12
N ARG A 37 -5.83 25.64 -10.84
CA ARG A 37 -6.23 24.75 -9.74
C ARG A 37 -7.69 24.32 -9.85
N MET A 38 -8.57 25.22 -10.27
CA MET A 38 -9.98 24.86 -10.51
C MET A 38 -10.11 23.82 -11.64
N ILE A 39 -9.33 23.96 -12.71
CA ILE A 39 -9.25 22.94 -13.78
C ILE A 39 -8.78 21.59 -13.21
N LEU A 40 -7.75 21.58 -12.35
CA LEU A 40 -7.27 20.36 -11.70
C LEU A 40 -8.30 19.74 -10.75
N VAL A 41 -9.07 20.54 -10.02
CA VAL A 41 -10.16 20.05 -9.16
C VAL A 41 -11.26 19.39 -10.01
N CYS A 42 -11.62 20.00 -11.14
CA CYS A 42 -12.57 19.40 -12.10
C CYS A 42 -12.01 18.11 -12.73
N TYR A 43 -10.73 18.13 -13.14
CA TYR A 43 -10.04 16.95 -13.66
C TYR A 43 -10.01 15.81 -12.63
N GLY A 44 -9.75 16.13 -11.36
CA GLY A 44 -9.72 15.14 -10.29
C GLY A 44 -11.03 14.35 -10.17
N ARG A 45 -12.18 14.98 -10.41
CA ARG A 45 -13.48 14.29 -10.44
C ARG A 45 -13.59 13.30 -11.60
N ILE A 46 -13.10 13.68 -12.78
CA ILE A 46 -13.09 12.82 -13.97
C ILE A 46 -12.11 11.66 -13.76
N HIS A 47 -10.92 11.95 -13.25
CA HIS A 47 -9.89 10.94 -12.98
C HIS A 47 -10.37 9.89 -11.97
N ASP A 48 -10.98 10.33 -10.86
CA ASP A 48 -11.49 9.41 -9.83
C ASP A 48 -12.62 8.49 -10.33
N TYR A 49 -13.29 8.86 -11.42
CA TYR A 49 -14.33 8.05 -12.05
C TYR A 49 -13.75 7.03 -13.04
N ILE A 50 -12.67 7.37 -13.74
CA ILE A 50 -12.09 6.54 -14.82
C ILE A 50 -11.05 5.55 -14.28
N PHE A 51 -10.23 5.94 -13.32
CA PHE A 51 -9.05 5.18 -12.88
C PHE A 51 -9.24 4.56 -11.49
N GLU A 52 -8.69 3.36 -11.29
CA GLU A 52 -8.66 2.67 -10.00
C GLU A 52 -7.85 3.44 -8.94
N VAL A 53 -6.71 4.02 -9.34
CA VAL A 53 -5.91 4.87 -8.46
C VAL A 53 -6.50 6.28 -8.42
N HIS A 54 -7.09 6.65 -7.30
CA HIS A 54 -7.73 7.95 -7.16
C HIS A 54 -6.74 9.14 -7.14
N PHE A 55 -7.10 10.20 -7.85
CA PHE A 55 -6.50 11.52 -7.75
C PHE A 55 -6.86 12.21 -6.43
N THR A 56 -8.05 12.00 -5.87
CA THR A 56 -8.36 12.59 -4.56
C THR A 56 -7.50 12.00 -3.44
N ASP A 57 -6.98 12.84 -2.55
CA ASP A 57 -6.26 12.38 -1.36
C ASP A 57 -7.21 11.58 -0.43
N ILE A 58 -6.74 10.47 0.12
CA ILE A 58 -7.56 9.62 1.00
C ILE A 58 -7.93 10.38 2.28
N ASP A 59 -7.01 11.20 2.76
CA ASP A 59 -7.17 12.08 3.92
C ASP A 59 -8.30 13.10 3.70
N TYR A 60 -8.50 13.57 2.46
CA TYR A 60 -9.58 14.49 2.13
C TYR A 60 -10.96 13.85 2.37
N LYS A 61 -11.11 12.56 2.08
CA LYS A 61 -12.36 11.83 2.35
C LYS A 61 -12.61 11.77 3.86
N VAL A 62 -11.57 11.53 4.66
CA VAL A 62 -11.65 11.48 6.13
C VAL A 62 -12.09 12.83 6.72
N TYR A 63 -11.50 13.96 6.30
CA TYR A 63 -11.91 15.28 6.80
C TYR A 63 -13.30 15.67 6.33
N SER A 64 -13.64 15.26 5.11
CA SER A 64 -14.94 15.53 4.52
C SER A 64 -16.05 14.82 5.28
N ASP A 65 -15.89 13.54 5.59
CA ASP A 65 -16.89 12.79 6.36
C ASP A 65 -16.96 13.34 7.81
N ALA A 66 -15.83 13.71 8.41
CA ALA A 66 -15.80 14.33 9.74
C ALA A 66 -16.52 15.70 9.79
N ALA A 67 -16.37 16.54 8.76
CA ALA A 67 -17.09 17.80 8.64
C ALA A 67 -18.61 17.59 8.51
N GLU A 68 -19.03 16.49 7.90
CA GLU A 68 -20.44 16.10 7.78
C GLU A 68 -21.02 15.66 9.12
N TYR A 69 -20.27 14.88 9.91
CA TYR A 69 -20.65 14.59 11.29
C TYR A 69 -20.82 15.85 12.12
N VAL A 70 -19.87 16.79 12.07
CA VAL A 70 -19.97 18.07 12.80
C VAL A 70 -21.19 18.87 12.34
N TYR A 71 -21.46 18.91 11.03
CA TYR A 71 -22.64 19.60 10.48
C TYR A 71 -23.96 19.04 11.00
N HIS A 72 -24.04 17.73 11.22
CA HIS A 72 -25.18 17.05 11.82
C HIS A 72 -25.19 17.05 13.36
N GLY A 73 -24.31 17.83 14.01
CA GLY A 73 -24.22 17.91 15.47
C GLY A 73 -23.59 16.68 16.14
N ARG A 74 -22.90 15.84 15.37
CA ARG A 74 -22.19 14.64 15.85
C ARG A 74 -20.70 14.90 16.04
N SER A 75 -20.01 13.95 16.65
CA SER A 75 -18.57 14.06 16.89
C SER A 75 -17.78 13.78 15.60
N PRO A 76 -16.76 14.59 15.23
CA PRO A 76 -15.88 14.27 14.10
C PRO A 76 -15.10 12.97 14.32
N TYR A 77 -14.93 12.55 15.58
CA TYR A 77 -14.25 11.31 15.97
C TYR A 77 -15.11 10.05 15.79
N GLU A 78 -16.39 10.18 15.42
CA GLU A 78 -17.19 9.04 14.94
C GLU A 78 -16.67 8.53 13.58
N ARG A 79 -15.97 9.38 12.81
CA ARG A 79 -15.26 8.93 11.62
C ARG A 79 -14.03 8.13 12.04
N ALA A 80 -14.04 6.83 11.78
CA ALA A 80 -12.86 5.99 11.92
C ALA A 80 -11.66 6.63 11.20
N THR A 81 -10.48 6.54 11.80
CA THR A 81 -9.20 7.13 11.32
C THR A 81 -9.13 8.66 11.25
N TYR A 82 -10.09 9.39 11.83
CA TYR A 82 -9.94 10.84 12.00
C TYR A 82 -8.94 11.15 13.13
N ARG A 83 -7.76 11.68 12.77
CA ARG A 83 -6.63 11.97 13.69
C ARG A 83 -6.31 13.46 13.80
N TYR A 84 -7.25 14.33 13.41
CA TYR A 84 -7.04 15.77 13.33
C TYR A 84 -7.81 16.48 14.45
N THR A 85 -7.48 17.75 14.72
CA THR A 85 -8.29 18.53 15.65
C THR A 85 -9.66 18.84 15.04
N PRO A 86 -10.70 19.12 15.85
CA PRO A 86 -12.02 19.45 15.31
C PRO A 86 -12.00 20.73 14.47
N LEU A 87 -11.02 21.61 14.69
CA LEU A 87 -10.86 22.86 13.93
C LEU A 87 -10.88 22.63 12.42
N LEU A 88 -10.23 21.57 11.94
CA LEU A 88 -10.21 21.24 10.51
C LEU A 88 -11.61 20.86 9.99
N ALA A 89 -12.34 20.02 10.72
CA ALA A 89 -13.71 19.67 10.38
C ALA A 89 -14.63 20.91 10.41
N TRP A 90 -14.53 21.74 11.45
CA TRP A 90 -15.29 22.99 11.60
C TRP A 90 -15.02 23.97 10.45
N LEU A 91 -13.77 24.13 10.00
CA LEU A 91 -13.43 24.98 8.86
C LEU A 91 -14.06 24.52 7.54
N LEU A 92 -14.33 23.23 7.39
CA LEU A 92 -14.95 22.65 6.20
C LEU A 92 -16.49 22.73 6.26
N THR A 93 -17.11 22.88 7.44
CA THR A 93 -18.58 22.93 7.61
C THR A 93 -19.31 23.95 6.74
N PRO A 94 -18.82 25.19 6.51
CA PRO A 94 -19.57 26.16 5.71
C PRO A 94 -19.73 25.73 4.25
N MET A 95 -18.80 24.91 3.75
CA MET A 95 -18.80 24.40 2.38
C MET A 95 -19.80 23.26 2.17
N LEU A 96 -20.45 22.75 3.23
CA LEU A 96 -21.50 21.73 3.13
C LEU A 96 -22.85 22.30 2.68
N LYS A 97 -23.07 23.61 2.78
CA LYS A 97 -24.33 24.27 2.41
C LYS A 97 -24.63 24.26 0.90
N TRP A 98 -23.67 23.88 0.06
CA TRP A 98 -23.82 23.86 -1.40
C TRP A 98 -23.88 22.41 -1.91
N PRO A 99 -25.04 21.74 -1.82
CA PRO A 99 -25.19 20.33 -2.15
C PRO A 99 -24.89 20.01 -3.62
N ASP A 100 -25.22 20.92 -4.55
CA ASP A 100 -25.11 20.68 -6.01
C ASP A 100 -23.66 20.56 -6.51
N PHE A 101 -22.68 21.14 -5.80
CA PHE A 101 -21.25 21.01 -6.11
C PHE A 101 -20.57 19.79 -5.43
N GLY A 102 -21.32 19.03 -4.62
CA GLY A 102 -20.92 17.74 -4.04
C GLY A 102 -19.72 17.81 -3.09
N LYS A 103 -19.21 16.62 -2.69
CA LYS A 103 -18.03 16.46 -1.82
C LYS A 103 -16.78 17.18 -2.32
N TYR A 104 -16.70 17.59 -3.59
CA TYR A 104 -15.52 18.22 -4.20
C TYR A 104 -15.44 19.75 -4.01
N SER A 105 -16.54 20.41 -3.65
CA SER A 105 -16.58 21.87 -3.39
C SER A 105 -15.58 22.30 -2.32
N ARG A 106 -15.33 21.42 -1.34
CA ARG A 106 -14.48 21.72 -0.18
C ARG A 106 -13.00 21.81 -0.55
N LYS A 107 -12.61 21.27 -1.72
CA LYS A 107 -11.25 21.43 -2.25
C LYS A 107 -10.93 22.85 -2.69
N ILE A 108 -11.97 23.62 -3.02
CA ILE A 108 -11.85 25.03 -3.39
C ILE A 108 -11.26 25.82 -2.23
N LEU A 109 -11.61 25.50 -0.98
CA LEU A 109 -11.03 26.14 0.21
C LEU A 109 -9.50 26.01 0.23
N PHE A 110 -8.97 24.80 -0.01
CA PHE A 110 -7.51 24.60 -0.06
C PHE A 110 -6.87 25.36 -1.22
N CYS A 111 -7.52 25.40 -2.38
CA CYS A 111 -7.02 26.16 -3.53
C CYS A 111 -7.02 27.68 -3.28
N ILE A 112 -8.05 28.21 -2.59
CA ILE A 112 -8.11 29.62 -2.18
C ILE A 112 -6.96 29.93 -1.23
N VAL A 113 -6.74 29.09 -0.21
CA VAL A 113 -5.65 29.29 0.75
C VAL A 113 -4.29 29.15 0.08
N ASP A 114 -4.13 28.25 -0.88
CA ASP A 114 -2.88 28.09 -1.63
C ASP A 114 -2.52 29.35 -2.44
N VAL A 115 -3.50 29.97 -3.08
CA VAL A 115 -3.30 31.23 -3.80
C VAL A 115 -3.11 32.40 -2.83
N ALA A 116 -3.79 32.38 -1.68
CA ALA A 116 -3.57 33.35 -0.60
C ALA A 116 -2.15 33.27 -0.03
N VAL A 117 -1.55 32.08 0.06
CA VAL A 117 -0.13 31.89 0.37
C VAL A 117 0.77 32.58 -0.67
N GLY A 118 0.45 32.42 -1.95
CA GLY A 118 1.05 33.19 -3.03
C GLY A 118 1.03 34.70 -2.81
N PHE A 119 -0.12 35.23 -2.40
CA PHE A 119 -0.28 36.64 -2.04
C PHE A 119 0.55 37.05 -0.82
N LEU A 120 0.60 36.21 0.22
CA LEU A 120 1.42 36.42 1.41
C LEU A 120 2.90 36.54 1.07
N TYR A 121 3.42 35.74 0.13
CA TYR A 121 4.82 35.89 -0.31
C TYR A 121 5.12 37.25 -0.91
N PHE A 122 4.21 37.80 -1.72
CA PHE A 122 4.37 39.16 -2.27
C PHE A 122 4.40 40.21 -1.16
N LYS A 123 3.60 40.04 -0.09
CA LYS A 123 3.57 40.95 1.06
C LYS A 123 4.80 40.82 1.96
N LEU A 124 5.26 39.59 2.23
CA LEU A 124 6.49 39.30 2.97
C LEU A 124 7.71 39.92 2.29
N SER A 125 7.80 39.77 0.97
CA SER A 125 8.90 40.31 0.18
C SER A 125 8.94 41.84 0.18
N ALA A 126 7.78 42.50 0.25
CA ALA A 126 7.72 43.96 0.40
C ALA A 126 8.21 44.44 1.77
N CYS A 127 8.02 43.65 2.84
CA CYS A 127 8.46 44.00 4.20
C CYS A 127 9.97 43.85 4.38
N SER A 128 10.58 42.81 3.79
CA SER A 128 12.03 42.58 3.78
C SER A 128 12.82 43.76 3.16
N LYS A 129 12.25 44.42 2.14
CA LYS A 129 12.87 45.61 1.51
C LYS A 129 12.97 46.81 2.46
N VAL A 130 12.01 47.02 3.36
CA VAL A 130 11.99 48.21 4.25
C VAL A 130 13.02 48.12 5.39
N SER A 131 13.36 46.91 5.85
CA SER A 131 14.37 46.73 6.90
C SER A 131 15.80 46.90 6.36
N LYS A 132 16.11 46.43 5.14
CA LYS A 132 17.40 46.66 4.47
C LYS A 132 17.57 48.13 4.03
N LEU A 133 16.52 48.81 3.56
CA LEU A 133 16.60 50.20 3.11
C LEU A 133 16.93 51.22 4.23
N LYS A 134 16.58 50.92 5.49
CA LYS A 134 16.95 51.79 6.63
C LYS A 134 18.46 51.79 6.94
N LYS A 135 19.23 50.84 6.40
CA LYS A 135 20.68 50.76 6.60
C LYS A 135 21.51 51.47 5.53
N PHE A 136 20.90 51.99 4.46
CA PHE A 136 21.63 52.59 3.34
C PHE A 136 20.96 53.87 2.86
N PHE A 137 21.12 54.95 3.64
CA PHE A 137 20.63 56.28 3.32
C PHE A 137 21.67 57.07 2.51
N PHE A 138 21.92 56.71 1.25
CA PHE A 138 22.45 57.63 0.23
C PHE A 138 22.46 57.02 -1.18
N PHE A 139 21.33 57.01 -1.92
CA PHE A 139 21.35 57.07 -3.40
C PHE A 139 19.94 57.21 -3.99
N PHE A 140 19.57 58.34 -4.60
CA PHE A 140 18.18 58.58 -5.07
C PHE A 140 17.94 58.30 -6.58
N LEU A 141 18.96 58.02 -7.41
CA LEU A 141 18.76 57.84 -8.87
C LEU A 141 18.99 56.42 -9.43
N ILE A 142 19.84 55.59 -8.81
CA ILE A 142 20.06 54.16 -9.16
C ILE A 142 18.94 53.26 -8.60
N VAL A 143 18.14 53.77 -7.65
CA VAL A 143 17.12 53.00 -6.92
C VAL A 143 15.95 52.55 -7.79
N GLU A 144 15.55 53.28 -8.84
CA GLU A 144 14.44 52.84 -9.70
C GLU A 144 14.79 51.63 -10.56
N ARG A 145 16.04 51.53 -11.03
CA ARG A 145 16.49 50.43 -11.90
C ARG A 145 16.68 49.13 -11.10
N PHE A 146 17.26 49.22 -9.90
CA PHE A 146 17.36 48.08 -8.98
C PHE A 146 15.99 47.66 -8.39
N LYS A 147 15.06 48.60 -8.16
CA LYS A 147 13.70 48.28 -7.69
C LYS A 147 12.97 47.30 -8.62
N ASN A 148 13.08 47.54 -9.93
CA ASN A 148 12.37 46.76 -10.95
C ASN A 148 12.99 45.37 -11.18
N GLU A 149 14.32 45.26 -11.16
CA GLU A 149 15.01 43.96 -11.32
C GLU A 149 14.73 43.00 -10.15
N ASP A 150 14.84 43.48 -8.91
CA ASP A 150 14.55 42.67 -7.71
C ASP A 150 13.08 42.25 -7.62
N GLU A 151 12.17 43.14 -8.02
CA GLU A 151 10.74 42.82 -8.06
C GLU A 151 10.40 41.81 -9.16
N SER A 152 11.12 41.81 -10.28
CA SER A 152 11.00 40.76 -11.30
C SER A 152 11.51 39.41 -10.77
N ARG A 153 12.62 39.39 -10.02
CA ARG A 153 13.24 38.18 -9.46
C ARG A 153 12.36 37.54 -8.39
N ILE A 154 11.80 38.34 -7.48
CA ILE A 154 10.86 37.88 -6.46
C ILE A 154 9.60 37.30 -7.11
N ARG A 155 9.05 37.96 -8.14
CA ARG A 155 7.89 37.44 -8.89
C ARG A 155 8.19 36.09 -9.53
N LYS A 156 9.33 35.95 -10.19
CA LYS A 156 9.78 34.68 -10.78
C LYS A 156 9.90 33.59 -9.71
N ASN A 157 10.51 33.88 -8.57
CA ASN A 157 10.68 32.90 -7.49
C ASN A 157 9.35 32.43 -6.91
N VAL A 158 8.42 33.33 -6.60
CA VAL A 158 7.09 32.97 -6.07
C VAL A 158 6.31 32.12 -7.08
N VAL A 159 6.43 32.44 -8.37
CA VAL A 159 5.81 31.65 -9.44
C VAL A 159 6.43 30.26 -9.53
N ILE A 160 7.75 30.17 -9.62
CA ILE A 160 8.48 28.89 -9.81
C ILE A 160 8.29 27.96 -8.61
N PHE A 161 8.45 28.47 -7.39
CA PHE A 161 8.47 27.62 -6.19
C PHE A 161 7.09 27.32 -5.62
N TRP A 162 6.06 28.13 -5.92
CA TRP A 162 4.73 27.96 -5.32
C TRP A 162 3.56 28.03 -6.32
N LEU A 163 3.35 29.15 -7.04
CA LEU A 163 2.11 29.34 -7.79
C LEU A 163 1.99 28.45 -9.04
N ALA A 164 3.11 28.18 -9.71
CA ALA A 164 3.23 27.31 -10.89
C ALA A 164 3.98 26.00 -10.60
N ASN A 165 4.34 25.75 -9.33
CA ASN A 165 4.95 24.49 -8.93
C ASN A 165 3.90 23.37 -9.06
N PRO A 166 4.16 22.31 -9.84
CA PRO A 166 3.20 21.23 -10.02
C PRO A 166 2.88 20.51 -8.70
N LEU A 167 3.84 20.41 -7.78
CA LEU A 167 3.65 19.73 -6.49
C LEU A 167 2.60 20.44 -5.63
N THR A 168 2.70 21.75 -5.46
CA THR A 168 1.75 22.54 -4.65
C THR A 168 0.37 22.63 -5.31
N ALA A 169 0.32 22.76 -6.64
CA ALA A 169 -0.91 22.77 -7.41
C ALA A 169 -1.66 21.43 -7.30
N ILE A 170 -0.93 20.31 -7.37
CA ILE A 170 -1.50 18.97 -7.21
C ILE A 170 -1.95 18.78 -5.75
N ILE A 171 -1.12 19.04 -4.75
CA ILE A 171 -1.48 18.82 -3.33
C ILE A 171 -2.75 19.59 -2.93
N SER A 172 -2.87 20.87 -3.31
CA SER A 172 -4.06 21.68 -3.04
C SER A 172 -5.31 21.17 -3.78
N SER A 173 -5.17 20.81 -5.06
CA SER A 173 -6.29 20.28 -5.87
C SER A 173 -6.68 18.83 -5.52
N ARG A 174 -5.80 18.04 -4.91
CA ARG A 174 -6.11 16.71 -4.34
C ARG A 174 -6.93 16.82 -3.05
N GLY A 175 -6.91 17.96 -2.36
CA GLY A 175 -7.69 18.23 -1.16
C GLY A 175 -6.91 18.09 0.16
N ASN A 176 -5.59 18.25 0.14
CA ASN A 176 -4.76 18.07 1.32
C ASN A 176 -4.75 19.31 2.23
N ALA A 177 -4.91 19.10 3.54
CA ALA A 177 -4.94 20.16 4.55
C ALA A 177 -3.58 20.79 4.89
N ASP A 178 -2.46 20.21 4.45
CA ASP A 178 -1.11 20.74 4.71
C ASP A 178 -0.91 22.16 4.16
N VAL A 179 -1.64 22.52 3.10
CA VAL A 179 -1.67 23.88 2.55
C VAL A 179 -2.20 24.89 3.57
N LEU A 180 -3.19 24.51 4.40
CA LEU A 180 -3.69 25.36 5.47
C LEU A 180 -2.63 25.61 6.54
N VAL A 181 -1.85 24.56 6.88
CA VAL A 181 -0.77 24.66 7.85
C VAL A 181 0.33 25.60 7.33
N CYS A 182 0.74 25.41 6.06
CA CYS A 182 1.68 26.30 5.38
C CYS A 182 1.20 27.77 5.41
N GLY A 183 -0.09 28.01 5.14
CA GLY A 183 -0.68 29.35 5.24
C GLY A 183 -0.63 29.94 6.63
N ALA A 184 -0.98 29.17 7.67
CA ALA A 184 -0.94 29.63 9.06
C ALA A 184 0.49 29.94 9.54
N VAL A 185 1.47 29.12 9.15
CA VAL A 185 2.89 29.32 9.46
C VAL A 185 3.40 30.61 8.79
N LEU A 186 3.15 30.80 7.49
CA LEU A 186 3.58 32.02 6.78
C LEU A 186 2.87 33.27 7.27
N TRP A 187 1.60 33.18 7.68
CA TRP A 187 0.88 34.30 8.27
C TRP A 187 1.51 34.69 9.61
N THR A 188 1.89 33.71 10.44
CA THR A 188 2.64 33.96 11.68
C THR A 188 3.97 34.66 11.39
N LEU A 189 4.73 34.19 10.40
CA LEU A 189 5.99 34.81 9.97
C LEU A 189 5.78 36.26 9.47
N TYR A 190 4.71 36.50 8.72
CA TYR A 190 4.34 37.83 8.25
C TYR A 190 4.05 38.81 9.39
N LEU A 191 3.36 38.36 10.44
CA LEU A 191 3.07 39.20 11.61
C LEU A 191 4.33 39.46 12.46
N LEU A 192 5.19 38.47 12.62
CA LEU A 192 6.49 38.62 13.30
C LEU A 192 7.39 39.64 12.59
N THR A 193 7.49 39.56 11.25
CA THR A 193 8.27 40.53 10.46
C THR A 193 7.69 41.94 10.50
N ARG A 194 6.38 42.09 10.75
CA ARG A 194 5.70 43.39 10.98
C ARG A 194 5.80 43.90 12.42
N LYS A 195 6.51 43.20 13.30
CA LYS A 195 6.60 43.47 14.75
C LYS A 195 5.26 43.40 15.50
N GLN A 196 4.25 42.74 14.92
CA GLN A 196 2.95 42.49 15.54
C GLN A 196 2.98 41.14 16.29
N TRP A 197 3.89 41.00 17.25
CA TRP A 197 4.22 39.73 17.89
C TRP A 197 3.10 39.19 18.81
N CYS A 198 2.27 40.04 19.43
CA CYS A 198 1.11 39.59 20.21
C CYS A 198 0.07 38.89 19.33
N LEU A 199 -0.25 39.49 18.16
CA LEU A 199 -1.19 38.91 17.20
C LEU A 199 -0.62 37.64 16.57
N ALA A 200 0.70 37.62 16.32
CA ALA A 200 1.39 36.42 15.88
C ALA A 200 1.25 35.28 16.91
N ALA A 201 1.42 35.56 18.21
CA ALA A 201 1.27 34.57 19.28
C ALA A 201 -0.14 33.96 19.30
N LEU A 202 -1.16 34.81 19.16
CA LEU A 202 -2.56 34.40 19.15
C LEU A 202 -2.92 33.52 17.93
N ILE A 203 -2.52 33.92 16.72
CA ILE A 203 -2.76 33.12 15.50
C ILE A 203 -1.96 31.81 15.52
N TYR A 204 -0.73 31.86 16.05
CA TYR A 204 0.12 30.70 16.15
C TYR A 204 -0.48 29.63 17.09
N GLY A 205 -1.02 30.04 18.24
CA GLY A 205 -1.74 29.15 19.15
C GLY A 205 -3.07 28.67 18.60
N LEU A 206 -3.96 29.58 18.18
CA LEU A 206 -5.33 29.26 17.75
C LEU A 206 -5.42 28.51 16.41
N LEU A 207 -4.45 28.66 15.51
CA LEU A 207 -4.53 28.12 14.16
C LEU A 207 -3.37 27.19 13.82
N ALA A 208 -2.12 27.66 13.89
CA ALA A 208 -0.99 26.92 13.35
C ALA A 208 -0.81 25.54 14.00
N ILE A 209 -0.80 25.49 15.35
CA ILE A 209 -0.59 24.22 16.08
C ILE A 209 -1.84 23.34 16.09
N HIS A 210 -3.04 23.92 16.06
CA HIS A 210 -4.26 23.12 15.99
C HIS A 210 -4.45 22.45 14.63
N LEU A 211 -3.96 23.03 13.53
CA LEU A 211 -4.02 22.36 12.24
C LEU A 211 -3.06 21.17 12.17
N LYS A 212 -1.82 21.31 12.64
CA LYS A 212 -0.86 20.22 12.89
C LYS A 212 0.10 20.61 14.01
N LEU A 213 0.64 19.62 14.73
CA LEU A 213 1.53 19.86 15.89
C LEU A 213 2.93 20.37 15.52
N TYR A 214 3.43 20.05 14.32
CA TYR A 214 4.82 20.33 13.96
C TYR A 214 5.28 21.79 14.07
N PRO A 215 4.44 22.83 13.85
CA PRO A 215 4.90 24.21 13.97
C PRO A 215 5.52 24.51 15.32
N ILE A 216 5.18 23.77 16.39
CA ILE A 216 5.76 23.92 17.74
C ILE A 216 7.31 24.00 17.74
N ILE A 217 7.98 23.35 16.78
CA ILE A 217 9.44 23.39 16.60
C ILE A 217 10.00 24.80 16.39
N TYR A 218 9.18 25.76 15.97
CA TYR A 218 9.61 27.15 15.76
C TYR A 218 9.60 27.98 17.05
N LEU A 219 8.96 27.51 18.13
CA LEU A 219 8.84 28.27 19.37
C LEU A 219 10.20 28.72 19.96
N PRO A 220 11.26 27.89 20.00
CA PRO A 220 12.58 28.32 20.45
C PRO A 220 13.15 29.47 19.61
N SER A 221 13.01 29.40 18.29
CA SER A 221 13.50 30.44 17.37
C SER A 221 12.75 31.77 17.54
N ILE A 222 11.43 31.72 17.78
CA ILE A 222 10.60 32.91 18.01
C ILE A 222 10.96 33.56 19.35
N PHE A 223 11.12 32.76 20.40
CA PHE A 223 11.52 33.25 21.72
C PHE A 223 12.86 33.99 21.64
N LEU A 224 13.85 33.39 20.99
CA LEU A 224 15.17 33.99 20.79
C LEU A 224 15.10 35.23 19.89
N PHE A 225 14.33 35.22 18.80
CA PHE A 225 14.17 36.41 17.94
C PHE A 225 13.61 37.61 18.70
N LEU A 226 12.64 37.40 19.61
CA LEU A 226 12.04 38.48 20.40
C LEU A 226 12.97 39.07 21.46
N SER A 227 14.03 38.34 21.83
CA SER A 227 15.04 38.79 22.80
C SER A 227 15.99 39.86 22.23
N ASN A 228 15.98 40.09 20.89
CA ASN A 228 16.93 40.98 20.19
C ASN A 228 18.41 40.72 20.57
N ILE A 229 18.76 39.48 20.89
CA ILE A 229 20.14 39.08 21.17
C ILE A 229 20.92 39.08 19.85
N SER A 230 22.16 39.57 19.89
CA SER A 230 23.11 39.45 18.77
C SER A 230 24.15 38.41 19.14
N LEU A 231 24.51 37.55 18.19
CA LEU A 231 25.55 36.52 18.33
C LEU A 231 26.94 37.08 18.72
N HIS A 232 27.16 38.39 18.61
CA HIS A 232 28.41 39.07 18.98
C HIS A 232 28.51 39.49 20.46
N CYS A 233 27.52 39.20 21.31
CA CYS A 233 27.60 39.48 22.75
C CYS A 233 28.33 38.37 23.51
N GLY A 234 29.07 38.72 24.58
CA GLY A 234 29.71 37.73 25.47
C GLY A 234 28.69 36.84 26.20
N TRP A 235 29.08 35.62 26.58
CA TRP A 235 28.17 34.59 27.14
C TRP A 235 27.38 35.04 28.38
N ILE A 236 27.97 35.90 29.22
CA ILE A 236 27.30 36.44 30.43
C ILE A 236 26.19 37.42 30.06
N ASP A 237 26.43 38.32 29.11
CA ASP A 237 25.43 39.26 28.61
C ASP A 237 24.35 38.56 27.80
N TYR A 238 24.73 37.49 27.10
CA TYR A 238 23.81 36.59 26.41
C TYR A 238 22.81 35.97 27.39
N GLY A 239 23.29 35.39 28.50
CA GLY A 239 22.45 34.81 29.56
C GLY A 239 21.53 35.83 30.22
N LYS A 240 22.05 37.02 30.57
CA LYS A 240 21.24 38.10 31.16
C LYS A 240 20.12 38.58 30.23
N ARG A 241 20.39 38.69 28.93
CA ARG A 241 19.38 39.11 27.93
C ARG A 241 18.34 38.03 27.66
N LEU A 242 18.70 36.76 27.78
CA LEU A 242 17.77 35.65 27.68
C LEU A 242 16.77 35.66 28.85
N ILE A 243 17.26 35.83 30.08
CA ILE A 243 16.43 35.86 31.30
C ILE A 243 15.54 37.11 31.33
N SER A 244 16.04 38.25 30.83
CA SER A 244 15.27 39.51 30.77
C SER A 244 14.32 39.62 29.57
N ASN A 245 14.11 38.53 28.80
CA ASN A 245 13.26 38.52 27.61
C ASN A 245 11.75 38.51 27.93
N VAL A 246 11.25 39.61 28.52
CA VAL A 246 9.83 39.78 28.88
C VAL A 246 8.92 39.57 27.68
N LYS A 247 9.32 40.01 26.47
CA LYS A 247 8.52 39.83 25.24
C LYS A 247 8.36 38.36 24.87
N GLY A 248 9.42 37.58 24.96
CA GLY A 248 9.37 36.13 24.74
C GLY A 248 8.47 35.42 25.75
N TYR A 249 8.55 35.78 27.03
CA TYR A 249 7.68 35.20 28.06
C TYR A 249 6.20 35.56 27.84
N ILE A 250 5.89 36.83 27.51
CA ILE A 250 4.52 37.24 27.17
C ILE A 250 4.04 36.52 25.91
N PHE A 251 4.89 36.35 24.90
CA PHE A 251 4.55 35.59 23.70
C PHE A 251 4.15 34.15 24.06
N ILE A 252 4.96 33.45 24.86
CA ILE A 252 4.67 32.09 25.32
C ILE A 252 3.37 32.06 26.14
N LEU A 253 3.13 33.05 27.00
CA LEU A 253 1.90 33.13 27.81
C LEU A 253 0.64 33.30 26.94
N ILE A 254 0.68 34.20 25.94
CA ILE A 254 -0.44 34.40 25.01
C ILE A 254 -0.65 33.15 24.16
N PHE A 255 0.43 32.58 23.63
CA PHE A 255 0.41 31.35 22.85
C PHE A 255 -0.22 30.19 23.66
N SER A 256 0.32 29.90 24.85
CA SER A 256 -0.16 28.80 25.69
C SER A 256 -1.60 29.01 26.16
N SER A 257 -1.98 30.24 26.54
CA SER A 257 -3.36 30.52 26.95
C SER A 257 -4.35 30.36 25.79
N SER A 258 -3.99 30.80 24.58
CA SER A 258 -4.84 30.62 23.40
C SER A 258 -4.98 29.14 22.97
N LEU A 259 -3.89 28.37 23.05
CA LEU A 259 -3.88 26.92 22.77
C LEU A 259 -4.77 26.19 23.80
N LEU A 260 -4.58 26.46 25.09
CA LEU A 260 -5.34 25.84 26.17
C LEU A 260 -6.83 26.20 26.11
N ALA A 261 -7.17 27.44 25.78
CA ALA A 261 -8.56 27.86 25.63
C ALA A 261 -9.31 27.01 24.59
N LEU A 262 -8.70 26.82 23.41
CA LEU A 262 -9.31 25.99 22.37
C LEU A 262 -9.30 24.50 22.73
N MET A 263 -8.27 24.03 23.46
CA MET A 263 -8.26 22.68 24.06
C MET A 263 -9.43 22.45 24.98
N THR A 264 -9.67 23.36 25.90
CA THR A 264 -10.79 23.26 26.84
C THR A 264 -12.11 23.26 26.08
N ILE A 265 -12.29 24.13 25.08
CA ILE A 265 -13.52 24.17 24.27
C ILE A 265 -13.77 22.82 23.58
N TYR A 266 -12.78 22.27 22.86
CA TYR A 266 -12.97 21.01 22.14
C TYR A 266 -13.05 19.79 23.06
N TYR A 267 -12.37 19.82 24.21
CA TYR A 267 -12.51 18.79 25.23
C TYR A 267 -13.92 18.79 25.83
N MET A 268 -14.51 19.96 26.09
CA MET A 268 -15.89 20.07 26.56
C MET A 268 -16.91 19.58 25.52
N LEU A 269 -16.61 19.72 24.21
CA LEU A 269 -17.49 19.27 23.14
C LEU A 269 -17.37 17.77 22.83
N TYR A 270 -16.17 17.19 22.88
CA TYR A 270 -15.91 15.84 22.35
C TYR A 270 -15.24 14.87 23.33
N GLY A 271 -14.84 15.32 24.53
CA GLY A 271 -14.28 14.50 25.59
C GLY A 271 -12.91 13.88 25.29
N MET A 272 -12.61 12.75 25.92
CA MET A 272 -11.33 12.02 25.78
C MET A 272 -10.96 11.55 24.37
N PRO A 273 -11.90 11.15 23.49
CA PRO A 273 -11.59 10.83 22.09
C PRO A 273 -10.77 11.93 21.40
N TYR A 274 -11.05 13.19 21.73
CA TYR A 274 -10.30 14.32 21.19
C TYR A 274 -8.80 14.25 21.53
N ILE A 275 -8.48 14.15 22.82
CA ILE A 275 -7.09 14.18 23.30
C ILE A 275 -6.32 12.98 22.77
N ASN A 276 -6.97 11.80 22.79
CA ASN A 276 -6.38 10.56 22.34
C ASN A 276 -6.01 10.63 20.84
N GLU A 277 -6.95 11.07 20.01
CA GLU A 277 -6.79 10.99 18.55
C GLU A 277 -6.03 12.16 17.95
N ALA A 278 -6.19 13.38 18.47
CA ALA A 278 -5.54 14.56 17.91
C ALA A 278 -4.12 14.81 18.47
N PHE A 279 -3.78 14.27 19.65
CA PHE A 279 -2.48 14.51 20.30
C PHE A 279 -1.73 13.23 20.65
N LEU A 280 -2.30 12.36 21.51
CA LEU A 280 -1.57 11.22 22.06
C LEU A 280 -1.22 10.15 21.01
N TYR A 281 -2.06 10.02 19.98
CA TYR A 281 -1.81 9.15 18.84
C TYR A 281 -0.46 9.44 18.17
N HIS A 282 -0.09 10.71 18.01
CA HIS A 282 1.16 11.09 17.35
C HIS A 282 2.43 10.74 18.14
N LEU A 283 2.34 10.60 19.47
CA LEU A 283 3.47 10.20 20.30
C LEU A 283 3.81 8.73 20.08
N HIS A 284 2.80 7.87 20.02
CA HIS A 284 2.96 6.42 19.93
C HIS A 284 2.95 5.88 18.50
N ARG A 285 2.56 6.70 17.51
CA ARG A 285 2.53 6.29 16.10
C ARG A 285 3.89 5.76 15.64
N THR A 286 3.87 4.56 15.08
CA THR A 286 4.95 3.94 14.32
C THR A 286 4.37 3.48 13.00
N ASP A 287 4.98 3.91 11.89
CA ASP A 287 4.54 3.54 10.56
C ASP A 287 5.69 2.80 9.89
N THR A 288 5.50 1.52 9.62
CA THR A 288 6.55 0.63 9.10
C THR A 288 6.45 0.46 7.60
N ARG A 289 5.29 0.77 6.99
CA ARG A 289 5.06 0.71 5.54
C ARG A 289 5.01 2.13 4.97
N HIS A 290 5.47 2.30 3.73
CA HIS A 290 5.45 3.59 3.01
C HIS A 290 6.05 4.77 3.80
N ASN A 291 7.08 4.51 4.60
CA ASN A 291 7.76 5.50 5.44
C ASN A 291 9.12 5.85 4.85
N PHE A 292 9.33 7.12 4.51
CA PHE A 292 10.60 7.64 3.96
C PHE A 292 11.64 7.94 5.04
N SER A 293 11.36 7.62 6.31
CA SER A 293 12.30 7.83 7.40
C SER A 293 13.56 6.99 7.22
N PRO A 294 14.76 7.54 7.49
CA PRO A 294 15.99 6.75 7.60
C PRO A 294 15.89 5.61 8.63
N TYR A 295 14.96 5.73 9.58
CA TYR A 295 14.76 4.77 10.65
C TYR A 295 13.72 3.67 10.32
N PHE A 296 13.12 3.69 9.12
CA PHE A 296 12.01 2.77 8.81
C PHE A 296 12.43 1.30 8.96
N TYR A 297 13.59 0.92 8.42
CA TYR A 297 14.05 -0.47 8.41
C TYR A 297 14.35 -0.97 9.82
N LEU A 298 14.96 -0.12 10.64
CA LEU A 298 15.25 -0.43 12.04
C LEU A 298 13.97 -0.61 12.85
N LEU A 299 12.97 0.26 12.64
CA LEU A 299 11.65 0.14 13.27
C LEU A 299 10.88 -1.08 12.74
N TYR A 300 11.04 -1.44 11.47
CA TYR A 300 10.44 -2.61 10.85
C TYR A 300 10.97 -3.91 11.48
N LEU A 301 12.30 -4.06 11.61
CA LEU A 301 12.91 -5.22 12.26
C LEU A 301 12.53 -5.33 13.75
N ALA A 302 12.34 -4.20 14.43
CA ALA A 302 11.94 -4.16 15.83
C ALA A 302 10.43 -4.32 16.07
N THR A 303 9.62 -4.60 15.04
CA THR A 303 8.15 -4.68 15.17
C THR A 303 7.70 -5.77 16.15
N ASN A 304 8.44 -6.88 16.23
CA ASN A 304 8.11 -8.00 17.12
C ASN A 304 8.43 -7.73 18.60
N ASP A 305 9.26 -6.74 18.91
CA ASP A 305 9.63 -6.36 20.28
C ASP A 305 9.16 -4.93 20.61
N THR A 306 8.08 -4.85 21.37
CA THR A 306 7.46 -3.56 21.73
C THR A 306 8.33 -2.66 22.62
N GLN A 307 9.27 -3.22 23.38
CA GLN A 307 10.18 -2.43 24.22
C GLN A 307 11.31 -1.84 23.37
N LEU A 308 11.89 -2.68 22.51
CA LEU A 308 12.94 -2.25 21.59
C LEU A 308 12.44 -1.18 20.61
N SER A 309 11.24 -1.35 20.04
CA SER A 309 10.61 -0.37 19.14
C SER A 309 10.37 0.99 19.82
N ARG A 310 9.96 0.99 21.10
CA ARG A 310 9.81 2.22 21.89
C ARG A 310 11.15 2.89 22.17
N LEU A 311 12.17 2.12 22.52
CA LEU A 311 13.52 2.65 22.75
C LEU A 311 14.09 3.29 21.49
N ILE A 312 14.01 2.60 20.35
CA ILE A 312 14.46 3.12 19.05
C ILE A 312 13.70 4.41 18.72
N SER A 313 12.37 4.40 18.85
CA SER A 313 11.53 5.58 18.61
C SER A 313 11.94 6.78 19.47
N PHE A 314 12.31 6.56 20.72
CA PHE A 314 12.83 7.60 21.61
C PHE A 314 14.22 8.08 21.18
N CYS A 315 15.13 7.16 20.83
CA CYS A 315 16.47 7.49 20.35
C CYS A 315 16.45 8.34 19.07
N CYS A 316 15.50 8.12 18.15
CA CYS A 316 15.32 8.94 16.95
C CYS A 316 15.00 10.41 17.26
N PHE A 317 14.31 10.69 18.39
CA PHE A 317 13.91 12.04 18.76
C PHE A 317 15.06 12.89 19.29
N ILE A 318 16.08 12.28 19.90
CA ILE A 318 17.23 12.97 20.51
C ILE A 318 18.02 13.82 19.50
N PRO A 319 18.56 13.27 18.39
CA PRO A 319 19.32 14.07 17.43
C PRO A 319 18.45 15.15 16.77
N GLN A 320 17.18 14.84 16.52
CA GLN A 320 16.20 15.78 15.99
C GLN A 320 16.03 16.99 16.92
N ALA A 321 15.76 16.76 18.21
CA ALA A 321 15.56 17.82 19.20
C ALA A 321 16.82 18.67 19.43
N LEU A 322 17.99 18.04 19.54
CA LEU A 322 19.27 18.72 19.72
C LEU A 322 19.58 19.66 18.54
N LEU A 323 19.40 19.18 17.29
CA LEU A 323 19.65 19.99 16.10
C LEU A 323 18.65 21.15 15.96
N ILE A 324 17.37 20.93 16.28
CA ILE A 324 16.35 22.00 16.26
C ILE A 324 16.73 23.13 17.23
N ILE A 325 17.11 22.78 18.46
CA ILE A 325 17.53 23.75 19.46
C ILE A 325 18.80 24.47 18.99
N TRP A 326 19.81 23.75 18.51
CA TRP A 326 21.05 24.32 18.01
C TRP A 326 20.82 25.31 16.86
N LEU A 327 19.97 24.96 15.88
CA LEU A 327 19.60 25.85 14.77
C LEU A 327 18.89 27.11 15.24
N ALA A 328 17.98 26.97 16.21
CA ALA A 328 17.29 28.12 16.80
C ALA A 328 18.30 29.09 17.45
N PHE A 329 19.27 28.60 18.20
CA PHE A 329 20.33 29.44 18.75
C PHE A 329 21.21 30.08 17.66
N ARG A 330 21.54 29.33 16.60
CA ARG A 330 22.49 29.78 15.57
C ARG A 330 21.92 30.79 14.57
N PHE A 331 20.64 30.69 14.23
CA PHE A 331 20.02 31.41 13.11
C PHE A 331 18.76 32.22 13.47
N HIS A 332 18.45 32.44 14.76
CA HIS A 332 17.27 33.20 15.20
C HIS A 332 17.16 34.60 14.59
N ASP A 333 18.27 35.24 14.21
CA ASP A 333 18.28 36.56 13.56
C ASP A 333 17.52 36.60 12.22
N ASP A 334 17.54 35.49 11.47
CA ASP A 334 16.87 35.34 10.18
C ASP A 334 15.81 34.23 10.25
N LEU A 335 14.65 34.59 10.79
CA LEU A 335 13.53 33.66 11.02
C LEU A 335 13.16 32.82 9.78
N PRO A 336 12.98 33.37 8.55
CA PRO A 336 12.69 32.56 7.37
C PRO A 336 13.73 31.46 7.09
N PHE A 337 15.02 31.79 7.20
CA PHE A 337 16.10 30.83 6.97
C PHE A 337 16.22 29.81 8.10
N CYS A 338 16.08 30.26 9.36
CA CYS A 338 16.03 29.40 10.52
C CYS A 338 14.90 28.38 10.40
N TRP A 339 13.68 28.83 10.10
CA TRP A 339 12.53 27.95 9.98
C TRP A 339 12.73 26.94 8.86
N LEU A 340 13.25 27.34 7.70
CA LEU A 340 13.55 26.42 6.60
C LEU A 340 14.45 25.27 7.05
N LEU A 341 15.57 25.59 7.72
CA LEU A 341 16.51 24.57 8.21
C LEU A 341 15.90 23.72 9.33
N THR A 342 15.19 24.34 10.27
CA THR A 342 14.52 23.64 11.37
C THR A 342 13.49 22.65 10.84
N THR A 343 12.68 23.02 9.84
CA THR A 343 11.73 22.11 9.20
C THR A 343 12.43 21.00 8.42
N ALA A 344 13.49 21.31 7.68
CA ALA A 344 14.25 20.31 6.94
C ALA A 344 14.85 19.25 7.89
N VAL A 345 15.48 19.67 8.99
CA VAL A 345 15.96 18.76 10.04
C VAL A 345 14.83 17.97 10.66
N PHE A 346 13.71 18.63 10.99
CA PHE A 346 12.55 17.96 11.56
C PHE A 346 12.03 16.86 10.65
N VAL A 347 11.91 17.09 9.34
CA VAL A 347 11.43 16.10 8.38
C VAL A 347 12.45 14.99 8.17
N SER A 348 13.74 15.31 7.99
CA SER A 348 14.79 14.33 7.72
C SER A 348 15.05 13.35 8.87
N PHE A 349 14.96 13.82 10.12
CA PHE A 349 15.20 13.01 11.31
C PHE A 349 13.90 12.52 11.97
N ASN A 350 12.74 12.68 11.32
CA ASN A 350 11.49 12.17 11.87
C ASN A 350 11.44 10.63 11.80
N LYS A 351 10.88 9.98 12.83
CA LYS A 351 10.61 8.52 12.82
C LYS A 351 9.56 8.12 11.77
N VAL A 352 8.63 9.02 11.42
CA VAL A 352 7.61 8.80 10.39
C VAL A 352 7.69 9.96 9.40
N CYS A 353 7.97 9.67 8.14
CA CYS A 353 8.08 10.66 7.07
C CYS A 353 7.24 10.23 5.86
N THR A 354 6.23 11.05 5.51
CA THR A 354 5.41 10.87 4.30
C THR A 354 5.77 11.93 3.27
N SER A 355 5.45 11.68 1.99
CA SER A 355 5.78 12.61 0.89
C SER A 355 5.17 14.00 1.06
N GLN A 356 4.03 14.10 1.77
CA GLN A 356 3.35 15.36 2.06
C GLN A 356 4.24 16.32 2.88
N TYR A 357 5.13 15.81 3.73
CA TYR A 357 5.95 16.64 4.64
C TYR A 357 6.94 17.54 3.90
N PHE A 358 7.30 17.19 2.66
CA PHE A 358 8.19 17.98 1.84
C PHE A 358 7.62 19.37 1.52
N ILE A 359 6.28 19.53 1.52
CA ILE A 359 5.65 20.85 1.31
C ILE A 359 6.00 21.85 2.42
N TRP A 360 6.26 21.37 3.64
CA TRP A 360 6.45 22.23 4.80
C TRP A 360 7.70 23.11 4.70
N TYR A 361 8.80 22.58 4.18
CA TYR A 361 10.02 23.36 3.95
C TYR A 361 10.05 24.00 2.56
N ILE A 362 9.42 23.41 1.53
CA ILE A 362 9.26 24.07 0.21
C ILE A 362 8.52 25.40 0.36
N CYS A 363 7.53 25.45 1.25
CA CYS A 363 6.80 26.65 1.62
C CYS A 363 7.71 27.80 2.11
N LEU A 364 8.85 27.49 2.72
CA LEU A 364 9.74 28.52 3.28
C LEU A 364 10.82 28.97 2.27
N LEU A 365 11.08 28.19 1.22
CA LEU A 365 12.10 28.47 0.20
C LEU A 365 11.96 29.86 -0.47
N PRO A 366 10.76 30.30 -0.94
CA PRO A 366 10.63 31.59 -1.63
C PRO A 366 11.06 32.78 -0.76
N VAL A 367 10.89 32.67 0.55
CA VAL A 367 11.21 33.72 1.52
C VAL A 367 12.68 33.63 1.96
N ALA A 368 13.15 32.42 2.26
CA ALA A 368 14.51 32.17 2.74
C ALA A 368 15.59 32.46 1.67
N GLN A 369 15.30 32.22 0.37
CA GLN A 369 16.25 32.42 -0.72
C GLN A 369 16.80 33.85 -0.82
N GLN A 370 16.12 34.86 -0.26
CA GLN A 370 16.59 36.26 -0.27
C GLN A 370 17.95 36.44 0.44
N ASN A 371 18.33 35.51 1.31
CA ASN A 371 19.58 35.53 2.05
C ASN A 371 20.52 34.38 1.69
N ILE A 372 20.11 33.48 0.78
CA ILE A 372 20.95 32.36 0.33
C ILE A 372 21.54 32.71 -1.05
N GLU A 373 22.81 33.09 -1.09
CA GLU A 373 23.61 33.09 -2.33
C GLU A 373 23.93 31.64 -2.70
N VAL A 374 22.95 30.92 -3.26
CA VAL A 374 23.23 29.57 -3.75
C VAL A 374 23.96 29.67 -5.08
N SER A 375 25.24 29.29 -5.10
CA SER A 375 25.95 29.04 -6.35
C SER A 375 25.21 27.98 -7.17
N PHE A 376 25.11 28.16 -8.49
CA PHE A 376 24.45 27.22 -9.41
C PHE A 376 25.00 25.79 -9.27
N LYS A 377 26.27 25.64 -8.86
CA LYS A 377 26.89 24.35 -8.52
C LYS A 377 26.25 23.67 -7.31
N CYS A 378 25.91 24.41 -6.25
CA CYS A 378 25.22 23.87 -5.07
C CYS A 378 23.79 23.45 -5.41
N ILE A 379 23.06 24.24 -6.19
CA ILE A 379 21.73 23.86 -6.69
C ILE A 379 21.84 22.59 -7.55
N SER A 380 22.79 22.52 -8.47
CA SER A 380 22.98 21.33 -9.31
C SER A 380 23.33 20.09 -8.50
N ARG A 381 24.09 20.24 -7.40
CA ARG A 381 24.40 19.14 -6.47
C ARG A 381 23.19 18.74 -5.63
N LEU A 382 22.42 19.69 -5.11
CA LEU A 382 21.20 19.40 -4.35
C LEU A 382 20.12 18.77 -5.22
N ILE A 383 20.00 19.20 -6.47
CA ILE A 383 19.13 18.59 -7.46
C ILE A 383 19.67 17.22 -7.84
N SER A 384 20.99 17.02 -8.05
CA SER A 384 21.53 15.68 -8.32
C SER A 384 21.36 14.72 -7.15
N TYR A 385 21.47 15.19 -5.90
CA TYR A 385 21.21 14.38 -4.71
C TYR A 385 19.72 14.06 -4.53
N ASN A 386 18.81 15.01 -4.79
CA ASN A 386 17.36 14.75 -4.76
C ASN A 386 16.88 13.90 -5.95
N MET A 387 17.49 14.06 -7.13
CA MET A 387 17.20 13.26 -8.32
C MET A 387 17.76 11.84 -8.17
N ASN A 388 18.94 11.65 -7.58
CA ASN A 388 19.42 10.31 -7.22
C ASN A 388 18.49 9.64 -6.19
N TRP A 389 17.97 10.40 -5.23
CA TRP A 389 16.98 9.90 -4.26
C TRP A 389 15.61 9.57 -4.88
N GLU A 390 15.11 10.35 -5.83
CA GLU A 390 13.90 9.99 -6.59
C GLU A 390 14.14 8.84 -7.58
N PHE A 391 15.36 8.72 -8.13
CA PHE A 391 15.78 7.57 -8.92
C PHE A 391 15.84 6.31 -8.06
N ASP A 392 16.38 6.42 -6.83
CA ASP A 392 16.35 5.34 -5.84
C ASP A 392 14.91 4.96 -5.46
N LYS A 393 13.96 5.90 -5.38
CA LYS A 393 12.53 5.60 -5.17
C LYS A 393 11.88 4.89 -6.35
N VAL A 394 12.19 5.29 -7.58
CA VAL A 394 11.67 4.61 -8.78
C VAL A 394 12.29 3.22 -8.87
N CYS A 395 13.59 3.08 -8.61
CA CYS A 395 14.26 1.79 -8.56
C CYS A 395 13.78 0.91 -7.41
N TRP A 396 13.45 1.47 -6.23
CA TRP A 396 12.90 0.71 -5.10
C TRP A 396 11.42 0.33 -5.28
N ASN A 397 10.57 1.24 -5.73
CA ASN A 397 9.17 0.92 -6.03
C ASN A 397 9.07 -0.02 -7.25
N CYS A 398 10.00 0.08 -8.21
CA CYS A 398 10.14 -0.95 -9.24
C CYS A 398 10.69 -2.26 -8.64
N ALA A 399 11.65 -2.24 -7.71
CA ALA A 399 12.15 -3.47 -7.09
C ALA A 399 11.07 -4.20 -6.25
N GLU A 400 10.24 -3.48 -5.50
CA GLU A 400 9.13 -4.05 -4.72
C GLU A 400 8.01 -4.62 -5.63
N HIS A 401 7.88 -4.12 -6.86
CA HIS A 401 6.95 -4.65 -7.86
C HIS A 401 7.56 -5.73 -8.78
N TYR A 402 8.89 -5.90 -8.82
CA TYR A 402 9.57 -6.83 -9.73
C TYR A 402 10.30 -7.99 -9.05
N PHE A 403 10.44 -8.01 -7.73
CA PHE A 403 11.13 -9.10 -7.00
C PHE A 403 10.40 -9.51 -5.73
N THR A 404 9.14 -9.92 -5.86
CA THR A 404 8.59 -10.88 -4.89
C THR A 404 8.54 -12.22 -5.57
N ALA A 405 9.48 -13.09 -5.22
CA ALA A 405 9.45 -14.47 -5.64
C ALA A 405 8.13 -15.10 -5.16
N MET A 406 7.44 -15.78 -6.06
CA MET A 406 6.12 -16.36 -5.82
C MET A 406 6.11 -17.86 -6.11
N LEU A 407 5.48 -18.61 -5.21
CA LEU A 407 5.13 -20.01 -5.42
C LEU A 407 3.69 -20.09 -5.95
N TYR A 408 3.53 -20.66 -7.14
CA TYR A 408 2.23 -20.86 -7.77
C TYR A 408 1.83 -22.34 -7.70
N LEU A 409 0.64 -22.64 -7.18
CA LEU A 409 0.04 -23.97 -7.29
C LEU A 409 -1.03 -23.90 -8.37
N ILE A 410 -0.85 -24.64 -9.46
CA ILE A 410 -1.69 -24.52 -10.66
C ILE A 410 -2.34 -25.86 -10.97
N GLY A 411 -3.67 -25.88 -11.01
CA GLY A 411 -4.43 -27.03 -11.47
C GLY A 411 -4.34 -27.14 -12.99
N LEU A 412 -3.90 -28.30 -13.49
CA LEU A 412 -3.90 -28.61 -14.91
C LEU A 412 -5.31 -28.92 -15.43
N GLY A 413 -6.26 -29.13 -14.53
CA GLY A 413 -7.49 -29.80 -14.93
C GLY A 413 -7.16 -31.26 -15.19
N LEU A 414 -8.03 -31.92 -15.91
CA LEU A 414 -8.36 -33.28 -15.50
C LEU A 414 -8.10 -34.23 -16.72
N GLY A 415 -8.05 -33.68 -17.95
CA GLY A 415 -8.00 -34.36 -19.24
C GLY A 415 -6.81 -34.00 -20.09
N ASN A 416 -6.93 -33.01 -20.97
CA ASN A 416 -5.87 -32.65 -21.92
C ASN A 416 -5.07 -31.43 -21.48
N VAL A 417 -3.97 -31.12 -22.19
CA VAL A 417 -3.14 -29.93 -21.94
C VAL A 417 -3.93 -28.62 -21.98
N ASP A 418 -5.01 -28.61 -22.77
CA ASP A 418 -5.88 -27.45 -22.97
C ASP A 418 -6.86 -27.22 -21.81
N ASP A 419 -6.98 -28.17 -20.87
CA ASP A 419 -7.84 -28.03 -19.69
C ASP A 419 -7.26 -27.04 -18.66
N ILE A 420 -5.99 -26.66 -18.81
CA ILE A 420 -5.38 -25.62 -17.99
C ILE A 420 -6.12 -24.29 -18.20
N THR A 421 -6.40 -23.58 -17.11
CA THR A 421 -7.03 -22.26 -17.24
C THR A 421 -6.11 -21.28 -17.97
N VAL A 422 -6.69 -20.31 -18.69
CA VAL A 422 -5.95 -19.21 -19.33
C VAL A 422 -5.04 -18.49 -18.33
N LYS A 423 -5.50 -18.35 -17.07
CA LYS A 423 -4.72 -17.79 -15.97
C LYS A 423 -3.51 -18.66 -15.63
N GLY A 424 -3.72 -19.98 -15.49
CA GLY A 424 -2.64 -20.95 -15.24
C GLY A 424 -1.58 -20.90 -16.33
N MET A 425 -2.00 -20.97 -17.60
CA MET A 425 -1.10 -20.89 -18.76
C MET A 425 -0.24 -19.62 -18.75
N ALA A 426 -0.87 -18.46 -18.54
CA ALA A 426 -0.16 -17.18 -18.51
C ALA A 426 0.86 -17.07 -17.36
N ILE A 427 0.65 -17.80 -16.26
CA ILE A 427 1.57 -17.85 -15.12
C ILE A 427 2.74 -18.80 -15.41
N VAL A 428 2.48 -20.00 -15.94
CA VAL A 428 3.51 -20.98 -16.30
C VAL A 428 4.56 -20.36 -17.24
N GLN A 429 4.13 -19.58 -18.23
CA GLN A 429 5.04 -18.89 -19.16
C GLN A 429 5.95 -17.85 -18.48
N LYS A 430 5.49 -17.23 -17.38
CA LYS A 430 6.24 -16.23 -16.61
C LYS A 430 7.15 -16.85 -15.55
N CYS A 431 6.87 -18.07 -15.11
CA CYS A 431 7.66 -18.77 -14.12
C CYS A 431 9.05 -19.15 -14.66
N SER A 432 10.02 -19.12 -13.75
CA SER A 432 11.41 -19.49 -14.05
C SER A 432 11.59 -21.01 -13.99
N ARG A 433 10.96 -21.67 -13.00
CA ARG A 433 10.93 -23.12 -12.85
C ARG A 433 9.49 -23.64 -12.83
N VAL A 434 9.30 -24.82 -13.42
CA VAL A 434 8.01 -25.50 -13.55
C VAL A 434 8.18 -26.93 -13.04
N TYR A 435 7.53 -27.25 -11.94
CA TYR A 435 7.46 -28.60 -11.40
C TYR A 435 6.14 -29.25 -11.79
N LEU A 436 6.17 -30.53 -12.12
CA LEU A 436 5.00 -31.36 -12.37
C LEU A 436 4.92 -32.44 -11.31
N GLU A 437 3.81 -32.44 -10.58
CA GLU A 437 3.54 -33.42 -9.56
C GLU A 437 2.91 -34.68 -10.20
N THR A 438 3.56 -35.83 -10.06
CA THR A 438 3.22 -37.05 -10.82
C THR A 438 2.59 -38.18 -9.99
N TYR A 439 2.21 -37.95 -8.73
CA TYR A 439 1.86 -39.05 -7.81
C TYR A 439 0.44 -39.00 -7.22
N THR A 440 -0.22 -37.84 -7.21
CA THR A 440 -1.60 -37.69 -6.70
C THR A 440 -2.64 -38.14 -7.71
N SER A 441 -2.34 -38.08 -9.01
CA SER A 441 -3.21 -38.55 -10.09
C SER A 441 -2.42 -38.65 -11.40
N ILE A 442 -2.87 -39.51 -12.33
CA ILE A 442 -2.35 -39.48 -13.71
C ILE A 442 -3.12 -38.42 -14.49
N MET A 443 -2.45 -37.72 -15.39
CA MET A 443 -3.14 -37.07 -16.51
C MET A 443 -3.79 -38.12 -17.40
N SER A 444 -5.10 -38.02 -17.56
CA SER A 444 -5.85 -38.88 -18.48
C SER A 444 -5.26 -38.73 -19.91
N PHE A 445 -5.15 -39.83 -20.66
CA PHE A 445 -4.78 -39.84 -22.10
C PHE A 445 -3.31 -39.66 -22.54
N GLY A 446 -2.36 -40.35 -21.91
CA GLY A 446 -1.03 -40.51 -22.52
C GLY A 446 -0.30 -39.18 -22.74
N LEU A 447 -0.52 -38.27 -21.81
CA LEU A 447 0.12 -36.97 -21.74
C LEU A 447 1.55 -37.15 -21.28
N HIS A 448 2.41 -37.44 -22.24
CA HIS A 448 3.84 -37.47 -22.01
C HIS A 448 4.31 -36.06 -21.68
N LYS A 449 5.26 -35.97 -20.75
CA LYS A 449 5.93 -34.74 -20.35
C LYS A 449 6.34 -33.88 -21.55
N GLU A 450 6.82 -34.52 -22.63
CA GLU A 450 7.25 -33.82 -23.84
C GLU A 450 6.14 -32.97 -24.48
N LYS A 451 4.87 -33.41 -24.43
CA LYS A 451 3.74 -32.63 -24.97
C LYS A 451 3.43 -31.39 -24.14
N LEU A 452 3.57 -31.49 -22.81
CA LEU A 452 3.40 -30.33 -21.93
C LEU A 452 4.54 -29.33 -22.13
N GLU A 453 5.77 -29.81 -22.28
CA GLU A 453 6.93 -28.96 -22.56
C GLU A 453 6.79 -28.24 -23.91
N GLU A 454 6.33 -28.94 -24.95
CA GLU A 454 6.01 -28.35 -26.25
C GLU A 454 4.90 -27.29 -26.15
N PHE A 455 3.82 -27.60 -25.41
CA PHE A 455 2.68 -26.70 -25.26
C PHE A 455 3.01 -25.45 -24.44
N PHE A 456 3.76 -25.58 -23.36
CA PHE A 456 4.15 -24.46 -22.49
C PHE A 456 5.38 -23.69 -22.99
N GLY A 457 6.20 -24.31 -23.85
CA GLY A 457 7.49 -23.75 -24.28
C GLY A 457 8.49 -23.64 -23.14
N LYS A 458 8.40 -24.53 -22.14
CA LYS A 458 9.20 -24.53 -20.90
C LYS A 458 9.61 -25.96 -20.55
N GLU A 459 10.81 -26.11 -20.01
CA GLU A 459 11.27 -27.37 -19.42
C GLU A 459 10.50 -27.62 -18.11
N ILE A 460 10.07 -28.87 -17.92
CA ILE A 460 9.30 -29.30 -16.75
C ILE A 460 10.16 -30.24 -15.90
N GLU A 461 10.16 -30.09 -14.59
CA GLU A 461 10.80 -31.03 -13.67
C GLU A 461 9.78 -31.92 -12.98
N ASP A 462 10.05 -33.23 -12.92
CA ASP A 462 9.16 -34.17 -12.26
C ASP A 462 9.37 -34.10 -10.74
N ALA A 463 8.32 -33.75 -10.00
CA ALA A 463 8.30 -33.72 -8.55
C ALA A 463 7.55 -34.96 -8.03
N ASP A 464 8.30 -35.87 -7.39
CA ASP A 464 7.71 -37.07 -6.79
C ASP A 464 7.23 -36.81 -5.35
N ARG A 465 6.58 -37.81 -4.76
CA ARG A 465 6.04 -37.72 -3.39
C ARG A 465 7.11 -37.37 -2.36
N THR A 466 8.35 -37.81 -2.58
CA THR A 466 9.46 -37.51 -1.67
C THR A 466 9.84 -36.05 -1.78
N THR A 467 9.96 -35.51 -2.99
CA THR A 467 10.27 -34.09 -3.22
C THR A 467 9.19 -33.16 -2.67
N VAL A 468 7.91 -33.52 -2.78
CA VAL A 468 6.81 -32.63 -2.36
C VAL A 468 6.45 -32.77 -0.87
N GLU A 469 6.47 -33.99 -0.30
CA GLU A 469 6.07 -34.22 1.09
C GLU A 469 7.25 -34.29 2.09
N LEU A 470 8.44 -34.74 1.65
CA LEU A 470 9.59 -34.97 2.53
C LEU A 470 10.75 -33.98 2.32
N ASP A 471 10.98 -33.51 1.08
CA ASP A 471 12.09 -32.63 0.70
C ASP A 471 11.62 -31.34 -0.01
N TYR A 472 10.55 -30.74 0.53
CA TYR A 472 9.98 -29.49 -0.01
C TYR A 472 10.93 -28.30 0.09
N ASN A 473 12.05 -28.41 0.82
CA ASN A 473 13.05 -27.35 0.94
C ASN A 473 13.65 -26.97 -0.42
N SER A 474 13.77 -27.92 -1.35
CA SER A 474 14.24 -27.65 -2.71
C SER A 474 13.34 -26.62 -3.42
N ILE A 475 12.05 -26.90 -3.52
CA ILE A 475 11.03 -26.03 -4.15
C ILE A 475 10.91 -24.69 -3.40
N LEU A 476 10.92 -24.71 -2.06
CA LEU A 476 10.80 -23.48 -1.27
C LEU A 476 12.02 -22.57 -1.35
N ASN A 477 13.23 -23.13 -1.40
CA ASN A 477 14.45 -22.35 -1.57
C ASN A 477 14.46 -21.64 -2.93
N GLU A 478 14.07 -22.33 -3.99
CA GLU A 478 13.96 -21.72 -5.33
C GLU A 478 12.86 -20.66 -5.39
N ALA A 479 11.76 -20.88 -4.67
CA ALA A 479 10.65 -19.94 -4.55
C ALA A 479 10.95 -18.72 -3.65
N CYS A 480 12.09 -18.69 -2.94
CA CYS A 480 12.58 -17.48 -2.26
C CYS A 480 13.24 -16.51 -3.26
N ASP A 481 13.91 -17.03 -4.28
CA ASP A 481 14.73 -16.23 -5.20
C ASP A 481 14.02 -15.96 -6.53
N SER A 482 13.02 -16.78 -6.90
CA SER A 482 12.40 -16.74 -8.22
C SER A 482 10.94 -17.19 -8.25
N ASN A 483 10.24 -16.92 -9.35
CA ASN A 483 8.87 -17.41 -9.54
C ASN A 483 8.90 -18.88 -9.92
N VAL A 484 8.30 -19.72 -9.07
CA VAL A 484 8.24 -21.17 -9.20
C VAL A 484 6.78 -21.59 -9.30
N CYS A 485 6.46 -22.52 -10.20
CA CYS A 485 5.12 -23.11 -10.24
C CYS A 485 5.16 -24.63 -10.05
N LEU A 486 4.17 -25.14 -9.34
CA LEU A 486 3.88 -26.55 -9.15
C LEU A 486 2.56 -26.87 -9.85
N LEU A 487 2.65 -27.66 -10.90
CA LEU A 487 1.53 -28.17 -11.68
C LEU A 487 0.97 -29.42 -11.02
N VAL A 488 -0.33 -29.40 -10.74
CA VAL A 488 -1.07 -30.49 -10.09
C VAL A 488 -2.20 -30.94 -11.00
N VAL A 489 -2.38 -32.25 -11.16
CA VAL A 489 -3.50 -32.80 -11.93
C VAL A 489 -4.82 -32.56 -11.21
N GLY A 490 -5.81 -32.07 -11.93
CA GLY A 490 -7.10 -31.64 -11.39
C GLY A 490 -7.01 -30.27 -10.73
N ASP A 491 -7.49 -30.17 -9.48
CA ASP A 491 -7.41 -28.96 -8.66
C ASP A 491 -6.36 -29.12 -7.54
N PRO A 492 -5.49 -28.12 -7.29
CA PRO A 492 -4.40 -28.26 -6.34
C PRO A 492 -4.83 -28.58 -4.91
N LEU A 493 -6.06 -28.23 -4.50
CA LEU A 493 -6.56 -28.43 -3.14
C LEU A 493 -7.79 -29.35 -3.07
N GLY A 494 -8.15 -30.02 -4.18
CA GLY A 494 -9.36 -30.84 -4.23
C GLY A 494 -9.29 -32.10 -3.35
N ALA A 495 -8.21 -32.88 -3.48
CA ALA A 495 -8.05 -34.16 -2.77
C ALA A 495 -6.57 -34.49 -2.52
N THR A 496 -5.77 -33.48 -2.17
CA THR A 496 -4.31 -33.58 -2.09
C THR A 496 -3.80 -33.14 -0.72
N THR A 497 -2.52 -33.44 -0.44
CA THR A 497 -1.78 -33.01 0.74
C THR A 497 -1.14 -31.62 0.59
N HIS A 498 -1.33 -30.95 -0.55
CA HIS A 498 -0.67 -29.68 -0.90
C HIS A 498 -1.04 -28.50 0.00
N ALA A 499 -2.11 -28.61 0.80
CA ALA A 499 -2.41 -27.64 1.84
C ALA A 499 -1.24 -27.48 2.84
N ASP A 500 -0.51 -28.55 3.13
CA ASP A 500 0.66 -28.50 4.03
C ASP A 500 1.82 -27.72 3.41
N LEU A 501 2.07 -27.88 2.11
CA LEU A 501 3.06 -27.09 1.36
C LEU A 501 2.71 -25.60 1.39
N VAL A 502 1.44 -25.25 1.18
CA VAL A 502 0.97 -23.85 1.25
C VAL A 502 1.18 -23.25 2.64
N LEU A 503 0.87 -24.00 3.70
CA LEU A 503 1.07 -23.55 5.08
C LEU A 503 2.55 -23.35 5.40
N THR A 504 3.40 -24.26 4.93
CA THR A 504 4.84 -24.21 5.17
C THR A 504 5.49 -23.06 4.40
N ALA A 505 5.13 -22.84 3.14
CA ALA A 505 5.58 -21.68 2.36
C ALA A 505 5.19 -20.35 3.03
N ARG A 506 3.95 -20.24 3.54
CA ARG A 506 3.50 -19.06 4.29
C ARG A 506 4.26 -18.84 5.59
N LYS A 507 4.59 -19.92 6.32
CA LYS A 507 5.46 -19.84 7.52
C LYS A 507 6.88 -19.38 7.18
N ALA A 508 7.38 -19.77 6.01
CA ALA A 508 8.65 -19.32 5.45
C ALA A 508 8.58 -17.91 4.82
N ASN A 509 7.43 -17.23 4.92
CA ASN A 509 7.20 -15.89 4.36
C ASN A 509 7.32 -15.80 2.83
N ILE A 510 7.07 -16.91 2.13
CA ILE A 510 6.98 -17.00 0.67
C ILE A 510 5.53 -16.72 0.27
N ASN A 511 5.35 -15.86 -0.74
CA ASN A 511 4.02 -15.57 -1.29
C ASN A 511 3.52 -16.75 -2.12
N VAL A 512 2.32 -17.23 -1.80
CA VAL A 512 1.70 -18.37 -2.49
C VAL A 512 0.42 -17.92 -3.18
N GLU A 513 0.31 -18.21 -4.47
CA GLU A 513 -0.92 -18.03 -5.25
C GLU A 513 -1.43 -19.38 -5.76
N ILE A 514 -2.74 -19.61 -5.57
CA ILE A 514 -3.40 -20.86 -5.98
C ILE A 514 -4.29 -20.55 -7.18
N VAL A 515 -4.08 -21.31 -8.26
CA VAL A 515 -4.87 -21.25 -9.47
C VAL A 515 -5.70 -22.52 -9.56
N HIS A 516 -6.98 -22.38 -9.24
CA HIS A 516 -7.95 -23.47 -9.23
C HIS A 516 -8.28 -23.98 -10.64
N ASN A 517 -8.72 -25.23 -10.71
CA ASN A 517 -9.21 -25.84 -11.95
C ASN A 517 -10.31 -26.89 -11.68
N ALA A 518 -10.78 -27.59 -12.72
CA ALA A 518 -11.72 -28.70 -12.60
C ALA A 518 -11.11 -29.85 -11.78
N SER A 519 -11.90 -30.40 -10.86
CA SER A 519 -11.55 -31.54 -10.00
C SER A 519 -12.57 -32.65 -10.22
N ILE A 520 -12.17 -33.90 -9.96
CA ILE A 520 -13.10 -35.04 -10.02
C ILE A 520 -14.28 -34.84 -9.05
N ILE A 521 -14.04 -34.14 -7.93
CA ILE A 521 -15.05 -33.84 -6.92
C ILE A 521 -16.21 -33.00 -7.49
N SER A 522 -15.93 -32.10 -8.43
CA SER A 522 -16.97 -31.32 -9.10
C SER A 522 -17.41 -31.95 -10.43
N ALA A 523 -16.50 -32.61 -11.14
CA ALA A 523 -16.75 -33.20 -12.44
C ALA A 523 -17.77 -34.35 -12.40
N VAL A 524 -17.89 -35.05 -11.27
CA VAL A 524 -18.90 -36.12 -11.05
C VAL A 524 -20.33 -35.66 -11.26
N GLY A 525 -20.61 -34.35 -11.34
CA GLY A 525 -21.90 -33.83 -11.77
C GLY A 525 -22.30 -34.29 -13.19
N CYS A 526 -21.35 -34.73 -14.03
CA CYS A 526 -21.62 -35.32 -15.34
C CYS A 526 -22.51 -36.58 -15.27
N CYS A 527 -22.55 -37.25 -14.11
CA CYS A 527 -23.36 -38.43 -13.89
C CYS A 527 -24.85 -38.12 -13.62
N GLY A 528 -25.22 -36.83 -13.57
CA GLY A 528 -26.60 -36.36 -13.38
C GLY A 528 -27.09 -36.34 -11.95
N LEU A 529 -26.26 -36.75 -11.00
CA LEU A 529 -26.53 -36.55 -9.58
C LEU A 529 -26.34 -35.10 -9.17
N GLN A 530 -27.17 -34.67 -8.23
CA GLN A 530 -27.08 -33.35 -7.66
C GLN A 530 -25.88 -33.26 -6.71
N LEU A 531 -24.91 -32.40 -7.06
CA LEU A 531 -23.67 -32.21 -6.29
C LEU A 531 -23.92 -31.85 -4.82
N TYR A 532 -24.97 -31.09 -4.52
CA TYR A 532 -25.30 -30.71 -3.13
C TYR A 532 -25.83 -31.87 -2.28
N ARG A 533 -26.11 -33.03 -2.89
CA ARG A 533 -26.55 -34.25 -2.19
C ARG A 533 -25.40 -35.23 -1.96
N PHE A 534 -24.16 -34.87 -2.28
CA PHE A 534 -22.99 -35.65 -1.89
C PHE A 534 -22.62 -35.39 -0.43
N GLY A 535 -22.36 -36.47 0.30
CA GLY A 535 -21.90 -36.47 1.69
C GLY A 535 -20.38 -36.54 1.81
N GLU A 536 -19.90 -37.13 2.90
CA GLU A 536 -18.46 -37.30 3.13
C GLU A 536 -17.81 -38.16 2.02
N ILE A 537 -16.78 -37.62 1.37
CA ILE A 537 -16.00 -38.32 0.33
C ILE A 537 -15.06 -39.32 1.02
N VAL A 538 -14.92 -40.51 0.44
CA VAL A 538 -14.09 -41.59 1.00
C VAL A 538 -13.01 -42.02 0.01
N SER A 539 -11.90 -42.58 0.51
CA SER A 539 -10.87 -43.22 -0.30
C SER A 539 -10.82 -44.72 0.00
N ILE A 540 -10.93 -45.54 -1.04
CA ILE A 540 -10.84 -47.01 -0.95
C ILE A 540 -9.42 -47.42 -1.28
N VAL A 541 -8.73 -47.99 -0.29
CA VAL A 541 -7.30 -48.36 -0.36
C VAL A 541 -7.08 -49.82 -0.71
N PHE A 542 -5.95 -50.14 -1.35
CA PHE A 542 -5.60 -51.54 -1.58
C PHE A 542 -5.44 -52.29 -0.25
N TRP A 543 -5.95 -53.51 -0.21
CA TRP A 543 -5.65 -54.44 0.87
C TRP A 543 -4.26 -55.03 0.71
N GLU A 544 -3.57 -55.18 1.84
CA GLU A 544 -2.30 -55.89 1.94
C GLU A 544 -2.50 -57.15 2.77
N GLU A 545 -1.55 -58.11 2.70
CA GLU A 545 -1.70 -59.44 3.31
C GLU A 545 -2.16 -59.41 4.78
N ASN A 546 -1.70 -58.43 5.56
CA ASN A 546 -2.01 -58.30 6.99
C ASN A 546 -2.86 -57.05 7.31
N TRP A 547 -3.29 -56.27 6.31
CA TRP A 547 -3.98 -54.99 6.53
C TRP A 547 -5.18 -54.84 5.60
N HIS A 548 -6.37 -55.04 6.18
CA HIS A 548 -7.67 -55.01 5.49
C HIS A 548 -8.56 -53.92 6.10
N PRO A 549 -8.28 -52.63 5.84
CA PRO A 549 -9.07 -51.53 6.37
C PRO A 549 -10.51 -51.56 5.83
N ASP A 550 -11.47 -51.28 6.71
CA ASP A 550 -12.90 -51.21 6.42
C ASP A 550 -13.57 -49.90 6.87
N SER A 551 -12.77 -48.94 7.34
CA SER A 551 -13.26 -47.67 7.89
C SER A 551 -14.10 -46.86 6.89
N TYR A 552 -13.75 -46.91 5.60
CA TYR A 552 -14.48 -46.23 4.53
C TYR A 552 -15.90 -46.79 4.34
N TYR A 553 -16.15 -48.07 4.65
CA TYR A 553 -17.48 -48.68 4.53
C TYR A 553 -18.48 -48.04 5.50
N PHE A 554 -18.07 -47.77 6.75
CA PHE A 554 -18.96 -47.17 7.74
C PHE A 554 -19.38 -45.74 7.36
N LYS A 555 -18.47 -44.97 6.75
CA LYS A 555 -18.76 -43.62 6.25
C LYS A 555 -19.76 -43.64 5.09
N ILE A 556 -19.58 -44.58 4.15
CA ILE A 556 -20.55 -44.83 3.07
C ILE A 556 -21.92 -45.16 3.65
N ALA A 557 -21.98 -46.06 4.62
CA ALA A 557 -23.23 -46.47 5.26
C ALA A 557 -23.93 -45.30 5.97
N GLU A 558 -23.17 -44.41 6.61
CA GLU A 558 -23.70 -43.21 7.26
C GLU A 558 -24.28 -42.20 6.26
N ASN A 559 -23.57 -41.90 5.18
CA ASN A 559 -24.09 -41.06 4.10
C ASN A 559 -25.39 -41.64 3.53
N LYS A 560 -25.42 -42.94 3.28
CA LYS A 560 -26.60 -43.63 2.76
C LYS A 560 -27.78 -43.57 3.73
N LYS A 561 -27.55 -43.74 5.03
CA LYS A 561 -28.58 -43.59 6.08
C LYS A 561 -29.20 -42.18 6.09
N ARG A 562 -28.43 -41.17 5.68
CA ARG A 562 -28.87 -39.77 5.57
C ARG A 562 -29.44 -39.41 4.18
N GLY A 563 -29.54 -40.38 3.26
CA GLY A 563 -30.01 -40.16 1.90
C GLY A 563 -29.02 -39.41 0.99
N LEU A 564 -27.74 -39.34 1.36
CA LEU A 564 -26.67 -38.65 0.62
C LEU A 564 -25.90 -39.61 -0.30
N HIS A 565 -25.44 -39.11 -1.44
CA HIS A 565 -24.53 -39.82 -2.34
C HIS A 565 -23.10 -39.80 -1.78
N THR A 566 -22.30 -40.82 -2.07
CA THR A 566 -20.91 -40.91 -1.63
C THR A 566 -20.00 -41.05 -2.83
N LEU A 567 -19.08 -40.10 -3.01
CA LEU A 567 -17.97 -40.25 -3.96
C LEU A 567 -16.86 -41.05 -3.27
N CYS A 568 -16.45 -42.15 -3.91
CA CYS A 568 -15.38 -43.02 -3.48
C CYS A 568 -14.21 -42.86 -4.45
N LEU A 569 -13.14 -42.22 -3.97
CA LEU A 569 -11.86 -42.13 -4.65
C LEU A 569 -11.15 -43.48 -4.54
N LEU A 570 -10.52 -43.92 -5.62
CA LEU A 570 -9.84 -45.20 -5.68
C LEU A 570 -8.33 -45.01 -5.56
N ASP A 571 -7.67 -45.94 -4.88
CA ASP A 571 -6.26 -45.84 -4.53
C ASP A 571 -5.32 -45.99 -5.72
N ILE A 572 -4.20 -45.28 -5.60
CA ILE A 572 -3.17 -45.12 -6.62
C ILE A 572 -1.82 -45.40 -5.95
N LYS A 573 -1.16 -46.47 -6.39
CA LYS A 573 0.18 -46.84 -5.93
C LYS A 573 1.18 -46.55 -7.03
N THR A 574 1.89 -45.42 -6.94
CA THR A 574 2.92 -45.00 -7.90
C THR A 574 4.28 -44.87 -7.22
N LYS A 575 5.34 -45.46 -7.81
CA LYS A 575 6.72 -45.40 -7.28
C LYS A 575 6.83 -45.86 -5.81
N GLU A 576 6.12 -46.92 -5.41
CA GLU A 576 6.30 -47.54 -4.09
C GLU A 576 7.52 -48.47 -4.11
N GLN A 577 8.33 -48.45 -3.04
CA GLN A 577 9.35 -49.46 -2.80
C GLN A 577 8.71 -50.63 -2.06
N SER A 578 9.04 -51.87 -2.45
CA SER A 578 8.63 -53.03 -1.65
C SER A 578 9.24 -52.94 -0.24
N VAL A 579 8.52 -53.42 0.78
CA VAL A 579 9.01 -53.42 2.16
C VAL A 579 10.39 -54.08 2.27
N GLU A 580 10.63 -55.14 1.49
CA GLU A 580 11.94 -55.78 1.39
C GLU A 580 13.03 -54.88 0.78
N ASN A 581 12.73 -54.15 -0.29
CA ASN A 581 13.68 -53.25 -0.94
C ASN A 581 14.01 -52.04 -0.04
N MET A 582 13.01 -51.56 0.70
CA MET A 582 13.16 -50.50 1.69
C MET A 582 14.07 -50.95 2.85
N MET A 583 13.86 -52.16 3.38
CA MET A 583 14.71 -52.77 4.42
C MET A 583 16.14 -53.06 3.93
N LYS A 584 16.33 -53.32 2.64
CA LYS A 584 17.64 -53.57 2.00
C LYS A 584 18.30 -52.30 1.45
N GLY A 585 17.69 -51.12 1.61
CA GLY A 585 18.20 -49.83 1.13
C GLY A 585 18.28 -49.70 -0.40
N ARG A 586 17.56 -50.54 -1.15
CA ARG A 586 17.57 -50.52 -2.63
C ARG A 586 16.45 -49.62 -3.16
N LYS A 587 16.82 -48.63 -3.98
CA LYS A 587 15.87 -47.72 -4.64
C LYS A 587 15.26 -48.35 -5.90
N GLU A 588 14.65 -49.52 -5.75
CA GLU A 588 13.92 -50.20 -6.83
C GLU A 588 12.41 -50.02 -6.61
N PHE A 589 11.76 -49.36 -7.57
CA PHE A 589 10.35 -48.99 -7.51
C PHE A 589 9.49 -49.98 -8.29
N LEU A 590 8.33 -50.32 -7.73
CA LEU A 590 7.32 -51.15 -8.41
C LEU A 590 6.61 -50.36 -9.52
N PRO A 591 6.10 -51.04 -10.57
CA PRO A 591 5.27 -50.40 -11.59
C PRO A 591 4.00 -49.83 -10.96
N PRO A 592 3.47 -48.73 -11.51
CA PRO A 592 2.30 -48.07 -10.94
C PRO A 592 1.05 -48.97 -11.05
N LYS A 593 0.29 -49.03 -9.96
CA LYS A 593 -0.96 -49.80 -9.86
C LYS A 593 -2.12 -48.88 -9.52
N TYR A 594 -3.21 -48.99 -10.27
CA TYR A 594 -4.41 -48.19 -10.10
C TYR A 594 -5.57 -49.10 -9.73
N MET A 595 -6.29 -48.78 -8.67
CA MET A 595 -7.43 -49.57 -8.24
C MET A 595 -8.58 -49.41 -9.23
N THR A 596 -9.12 -50.54 -9.67
CA THR A 596 -10.30 -50.56 -10.54
C THR A 596 -11.61 -50.51 -9.74
N CYS A 597 -12.68 -50.04 -10.37
CA CYS A 597 -14.02 -50.13 -9.76
C CYS A 597 -14.43 -51.57 -9.41
N SER A 598 -13.97 -52.56 -10.19
CA SER A 598 -14.25 -53.99 -9.96
C SER A 598 -13.57 -54.51 -8.69
N GLU A 599 -12.30 -54.15 -8.46
CA GLU A 599 -11.58 -54.46 -7.22
C GLU A 599 -12.21 -53.77 -6.00
N ALA A 600 -12.53 -52.48 -6.12
CA ALA A 600 -13.21 -51.73 -5.05
C ALA A 600 -14.58 -52.34 -4.71
N ALA A 601 -15.32 -52.78 -5.73
CA ALA A 601 -16.61 -53.43 -5.55
C ALA A 601 -16.49 -54.76 -4.80
N LYS A 602 -15.48 -55.57 -5.12
CA LYS A 602 -15.19 -56.84 -4.43
C LYS A 602 -14.87 -56.61 -2.96
N GLN A 603 -14.03 -55.62 -2.64
CA GLN A 603 -13.70 -55.28 -1.24
C GLN A 603 -14.95 -54.86 -0.45
N LEU A 604 -15.78 -53.98 -1.03
CA LEU A 604 -17.01 -53.52 -0.38
C LEU A 604 -18.02 -54.66 -0.15
N LEU A 605 -18.17 -55.58 -1.10
CA LEU A 605 -19.00 -56.78 -0.97
C LEU A 605 -18.50 -57.70 0.14
N GLU A 606 -17.19 -57.90 0.22
CA GLU A 606 -16.59 -58.75 1.24
C GLU A 606 -16.75 -58.17 2.64
N ILE A 607 -16.54 -56.86 2.82
CA ILE A 607 -16.82 -56.16 4.07
C ILE A 607 -18.31 -56.27 4.44
N ALA A 608 -19.21 -56.05 3.48
CA ALA A 608 -20.64 -56.17 3.71
C ALA A 608 -21.06 -57.58 4.14
N ASN A 609 -20.49 -58.62 3.51
CA ASN A 609 -20.73 -60.02 3.86
C ASN A 609 -20.18 -60.38 5.25
N ARG A 610 -19.01 -59.86 5.62
CA ARG A 610 -18.43 -60.02 6.96
C ARG A 610 -19.33 -59.40 8.02
N ILE A 611 -19.76 -58.17 7.81
CA ILE A 611 -20.63 -57.44 8.75
C ILE A 611 -22.02 -58.08 8.85
N ALA A 612 -22.59 -58.56 7.74
CA ALA A 612 -23.88 -59.25 7.75
C ALA A 612 -23.85 -60.55 8.57
N LYS A 613 -22.75 -61.31 8.47
CA LYS A 613 -22.53 -62.51 9.28
C LYS A 613 -22.37 -62.19 10.77
N ASP A 614 -21.68 -61.10 11.09
CA ASP A 614 -21.42 -60.70 12.48
C ASP A 614 -22.61 -60.01 13.17
N ARG A 615 -23.48 -59.31 12.44
CA ARG A 615 -24.56 -58.47 13.01
C ARG A 615 -25.99 -58.96 12.76
N MET A 616 -26.20 -60.04 11.98
CA MET A 616 -27.53 -60.55 11.60
C MET A 616 -28.50 -59.47 11.05
N GLU A 617 -27.98 -58.44 10.38
CA GLU A 617 -28.77 -57.41 9.70
C GLU A 617 -28.58 -57.51 8.18
N PRO A 618 -29.60 -57.17 7.36
CA PRO A 618 -29.47 -57.19 5.91
C PRO A 618 -28.44 -56.14 5.45
N ALA A 619 -27.33 -56.61 4.88
CA ALA A 619 -26.33 -55.76 4.25
C ALA A 619 -26.96 -54.91 3.14
N LEU A 620 -26.57 -53.62 3.09
CA LEU A 620 -27.03 -52.65 2.11
C LEU A 620 -26.85 -53.17 0.67
N GLN A 621 -27.94 -53.58 0.02
CA GLN A 621 -27.99 -53.88 -1.40
C GLN A 621 -28.37 -52.64 -2.22
N TYR A 622 -27.29 -52.00 -2.70
CA TYR A 622 -27.04 -51.27 -3.96
C TYR A 622 -28.06 -50.35 -4.63
N LEU A 623 -27.51 -49.19 -4.95
CA LEU A 623 -27.58 -48.57 -6.27
C LEU A 623 -26.22 -47.89 -6.49
N GLN A 624 -25.59 -47.93 -7.68
CA GLN A 624 -24.25 -47.35 -7.92
C GLN A 624 -24.11 -46.63 -9.26
N LEU A 625 -23.37 -45.54 -9.19
CA LEU A 625 -22.95 -44.69 -10.29
C LEU A 625 -21.44 -44.82 -10.49
N ARG A 626 -21.06 -44.86 -11.75
CA ARG A 626 -19.71 -45.19 -12.21
C ARG A 626 -19.21 -43.95 -12.92
N ASP A 627 -18.04 -43.44 -12.56
CA ASP A 627 -17.47 -42.34 -13.31
C ASP A 627 -16.04 -42.69 -13.71
N CYS A 628 -15.89 -43.04 -14.98
CA CYS A 628 -14.72 -42.64 -15.73
C CYS A 628 -15.23 -41.65 -16.77
N TRP A 629 -14.45 -40.60 -16.96
CA TRP A 629 -14.80 -39.39 -17.68
C TRP A 629 -15.27 -39.50 -19.13
N MET A 630 -15.36 -40.72 -19.68
CA MET A 630 -15.94 -41.01 -20.98
C MET A 630 -16.95 -42.19 -20.98
N ASN A 631 -17.01 -43.03 -19.93
CA ASN A 631 -17.90 -44.20 -19.87
C ASN A 631 -18.58 -44.35 -18.49
N ILE A 632 -19.76 -43.76 -18.35
CA ILE A 632 -20.62 -43.89 -17.18
C ILE A 632 -21.52 -45.12 -17.37
N VAL A 633 -21.55 -46.05 -16.40
CA VAL A 633 -22.50 -47.17 -16.38
C VAL A 633 -23.17 -47.30 -15.01
N PHE A 634 -24.46 -47.50 -15.03
CA PHE A 634 -25.28 -47.58 -13.84
C PHE A 634 -25.69 -49.04 -13.60
N CYS A 635 -25.17 -49.67 -12.54
CA CYS A 635 -25.42 -51.08 -12.25
C CYS A 635 -25.38 -51.39 -10.74
N SER A 636 -25.68 -52.63 -10.36
CA SER A 636 -25.52 -53.10 -8.97
C SER A 636 -24.05 -53.37 -8.64
N LEU A 637 -23.64 -53.25 -7.36
CA LEU A 637 -22.26 -53.55 -6.96
C LEU A 637 -21.83 -54.98 -7.32
N LYS A 638 -22.78 -55.93 -7.27
CA LYS A 638 -22.53 -57.32 -7.66
C LYS A 638 -22.21 -57.43 -9.15
N ALA A 639 -22.95 -56.72 -9.99
CA ALA A 639 -22.64 -56.67 -11.42
C ALA A 639 -21.30 -55.97 -11.66
N LEU A 640 -21.01 -54.89 -10.92
CA LEU A 640 -19.79 -54.09 -11.06
C LEU A 640 -18.49 -54.89 -10.86
N CYS A 641 -18.51 -55.99 -10.11
CA CYS A 641 -17.37 -56.89 -9.93
C CYS A 641 -16.86 -57.52 -11.22
N ASP A 642 -17.71 -57.64 -12.24
CA ASP A 642 -17.39 -58.34 -13.49
C ASP A 642 -17.33 -57.40 -14.69
N VAL A 643 -17.63 -56.11 -14.53
CA VAL A 643 -17.64 -55.15 -15.64
C VAL A 643 -16.26 -54.55 -15.87
N ASP A 644 -15.77 -54.66 -17.11
CA ASP A 644 -14.59 -53.93 -17.56
C ASP A 644 -14.91 -52.46 -17.83
N MET A 645 -14.13 -51.58 -17.21
CA MET A 645 -14.23 -50.12 -17.29
C MET A 645 -13.28 -49.51 -18.31
N GLY A 646 -12.39 -50.32 -18.90
CA GLY A 646 -11.26 -49.83 -19.65
C GLY A 646 -10.14 -49.28 -18.75
N PRO A 647 -9.23 -48.47 -19.31
CA PRO A 647 -8.04 -48.01 -18.60
C PRO A 647 -8.37 -47.06 -17.43
N PRO A 648 -7.46 -46.92 -16.45
CA PRO A 648 -7.58 -45.93 -15.38
C PRO A 648 -7.54 -44.49 -15.94
N LEU A 649 -8.06 -43.49 -15.22
CA LEU A 649 -8.52 -43.50 -13.82
C LEU A 649 -10.00 -43.81 -13.65
N HIS A 650 -10.34 -44.47 -12.54
CA HIS A 650 -11.71 -44.85 -12.20
C HIS A 650 -12.13 -44.18 -10.88
N SER A 651 -13.41 -43.83 -10.78
CA SER A 651 -14.03 -43.40 -9.52
C SER A 651 -15.40 -44.07 -9.35
N LEU A 652 -15.78 -44.30 -8.10
CA LEU A 652 -16.98 -45.06 -7.74
C LEU A 652 -17.94 -44.17 -6.95
N ILE A 653 -19.22 -44.16 -7.30
CA ILE A 653 -20.24 -43.37 -6.61
C ILE A 653 -21.32 -44.28 -6.05
N ILE A 654 -21.64 -44.11 -4.78
CA ILE A 654 -22.73 -44.82 -4.08
C ILE A 654 -23.86 -43.82 -3.84
N PRO A 655 -24.88 -43.74 -4.70
CA PRO A 655 -26.02 -42.87 -4.51
C PRO A 655 -26.79 -43.18 -3.22
N GLY A 656 -27.18 -42.10 -2.54
CA GLY A 656 -28.19 -42.05 -1.49
C GLY A 656 -29.61 -42.28 -2.01
N ASP A 657 -30.55 -41.45 -1.58
CA ASP A 657 -31.91 -41.47 -2.11
C ASP A 657 -31.92 -40.77 -3.47
N LEU A 658 -32.54 -41.32 -4.49
CA LEU A 658 -32.58 -40.67 -5.80
C LEU A 658 -33.84 -39.84 -5.97
N HIS A 659 -33.67 -38.61 -6.44
CA HIS A 659 -34.78 -37.84 -6.99
C HIS A 659 -35.23 -38.48 -8.33
N PRO A 660 -36.51 -38.43 -8.72
CA PRO A 660 -36.98 -38.98 -9.99
C PRO A 660 -36.17 -38.52 -11.20
N MET A 661 -35.81 -37.24 -11.24
CA MET A 661 -34.96 -36.66 -12.29
C MET A 661 -33.55 -37.27 -12.32
N GLU A 662 -32.93 -37.52 -11.16
CA GLU A 662 -31.63 -38.18 -11.08
C GLU A 662 -31.76 -39.60 -11.62
N LEU A 663 -32.78 -40.34 -11.18
CA LEU A 663 -33.02 -41.71 -11.66
C LEU A 663 -33.24 -41.77 -13.18
N ASP A 664 -33.99 -40.83 -13.75
CA ASP A 664 -34.24 -40.78 -15.19
C ASP A 664 -32.95 -40.44 -15.97
N PHE A 665 -32.12 -39.56 -15.43
CA PHE A 665 -30.80 -39.28 -16.00
C PHE A 665 -29.91 -40.52 -15.96
N LEU A 666 -29.94 -41.29 -14.87
CA LEU A 666 -29.15 -42.51 -14.72
C LEU A 666 -29.55 -43.63 -15.66
N LYS A 667 -30.85 -43.74 -15.95
CA LYS A 667 -31.36 -44.69 -16.95
C LYS A 667 -30.96 -44.32 -18.38
N SER A 668 -30.50 -43.09 -18.63
CA SER A 668 -30.04 -42.69 -19.96
C SER A 668 -28.68 -43.30 -20.33
N PHE A 669 -27.91 -43.75 -19.33
CA PHE A 669 -26.64 -44.44 -19.54
C PHE A 669 -26.87 -45.92 -19.90
N PRO A 670 -25.97 -46.52 -20.70
CA PRO A 670 -26.09 -47.92 -21.09
C PRO A 670 -26.13 -48.83 -19.86
N ALA A 671 -27.18 -49.65 -19.78
CA ALA A 671 -27.25 -50.74 -18.81
C ALA A 671 -26.34 -51.87 -19.29
N SER A 672 -25.35 -52.26 -18.47
CA SER A 672 -24.54 -53.47 -18.67
C SER A 672 -25.19 -54.67 -18.01
#